data_AF-A0A2E5WKE0-F1
#
_entry.id   AF-A0A2E5WKE0-F1
#
_cell.length_a   1.000
_cell.length_b   1.000
_cell.length_c   1.000
_cell.angle_alpha   90.00
_cell.angle_beta   90.00
_cell.angle_gamma   90.00
#
_symmetry.space_group_name_H-M   'P 1'
#
loop_
_entity.id
_entity.type
_entity.pdbx_description
1 polymer ?
#
loop_
_entity_poly.entity_id
_entity_poly.type
_entity_poly.pdbx_seq_one_letter_code
_entity_poly.pdbx_strand_id
1 'polypeptide(L)'
;MFYSINIGINGFGRIGKTCFYQLINDEHYFIKAININNLSIEDIEKYLNNDSIFGSSIFSVEMLDDNYILLNNQKIKIFQTKNANEINWDEVGVEYLIESTGAFLTTEKAKQHNSPYIIMSAPPKDIGITPLFCYGVNETNYNGENIISAASCTTNCIAPFLKVCSSYGLSNASFITIHSATSSQSVVDTANFNKRTNRSIFNNIIPHTTGASKSIDLILPDLKGKIIGTSVRVPTSNVSMIDLNVNFNDDINYLDFLNELKSYEGDVIKINKDNLVSSDFIGSSSPTIVDYNSTQQLHSKGIKFSLWYDNEYSYCANMLRLIKSMYEYNNNENMKSIEQINCNGKNVFMRVDYNVPINEKTKEITDTYRIDMSMKTLNKILYDKPNRLILATHFGRPKPGIFNEKYTTSILLDEIEKRISKRVIFLKNGLETKEEEYLSDSNIFLMENTRFHEYETNPSGDKFNLSIPIDIFVNEAFSCSHRKHTSMSYINSPIKCYGYQVYKEIDALNLIVKNKKSKILAIIGGNKIDDKIPMMESLSKKVDTIFVAGNNVNNLDKYKCFFNKIKNNKAEIIYAIDGIGNLTPLQDPIYSMSYLKNKMLWFDIGHFSLNNLIEECNKADIIFWNGTLGIVEDEFYKLGSVILYNYLNSLHNKKIIIGGGDTAGFVNQYKNNNFYHISTGGGASIEYIANSILFCEKV
;
A
#
# COMPACT_ATOMS: atom_id res chain seq x y z
N MET A 1 -13.08 11.19 6.82
CA MET A 1 -12.45 11.84 5.66
C MET A 1 -13.52 12.04 4.59
N PHE A 2 -13.83 13.29 4.21
CA PHE A 2 -14.60 13.58 3.00
C PHE A 2 -13.63 13.54 1.81
N TYR A 3 -13.40 12.36 1.24
CA TYR A 3 -12.81 12.28 -0.10
C TYR A 3 -13.94 12.44 -1.12
N SER A 4 -13.66 13.16 -2.20
CA SER A 4 -14.59 13.38 -3.31
C SER A 4 -13.88 13.02 -4.62
N ILE A 5 -14.39 12.03 -5.35
CA ILE A 5 -13.80 11.55 -6.60
C ILE A 5 -14.66 12.04 -7.77
N ASN A 6 -14.06 12.79 -8.69
CA ASN A 6 -14.76 13.35 -9.83
C ASN A 6 -14.71 12.38 -11.02
N ILE A 7 -15.87 11.81 -11.38
CA ILE A 7 -16.00 10.75 -12.38
C ILE A 7 -16.57 11.29 -13.70
N GLY A 8 -15.96 10.85 -14.80
CA GLY A 8 -16.54 10.89 -16.14
C GLY A 8 -16.93 9.49 -16.60
N ILE A 9 -18.01 9.37 -17.38
CA ILE A 9 -18.44 8.08 -17.93
C ILE A 9 -18.53 8.20 -19.46
N ASN A 10 -17.71 7.45 -20.19
CA ASN A 10 -17.86 7.32 -21.63
C ASN A 10 -18.60 6.02 -21.97
N GLY A 11 -19.72 6.15 -22.69
CA GLY A 11 -20.63 5.06 -22.97
C GLY A 11 -21.67 4.87 -21.87
N PHE A 12 -22.94 4.83 -22.26
CA PHE A 12 -24.06 4.69 -21.33
C PHE A 12 -24.91 3.46 -21.65
N GLY A 13 -24.22 2.36 -22.00
CA GLY A 13 -24.84 1.04 -22.08
C GLY A 13 -24.94 0.39 -20.71
N ARG A 14 -25.05 -0.95 -20.65
CA ARG A 14 -25.25 -1.70 -19.40
C ARG A 14 -24.19 -1.37 -18.33
N ILE A 15 -22.89 -1.44 -18.66
CA ILE A 15 -21.81 -1.16 -17.69
C ILE A 15 -21.80 0.31 -17.24
N GLY A 16 -21.80 1.27 -18.18
CA GLY A 16 -21.80 2.70 -17.85
C GLY A 16 -23.01 3.10 -17.02
N LYS A 17 -24.20 2.57 -17.34
CA LYS A 17 -25.42 2.79 -16.58
C LYS A 17 -25.37 2.18 -15.18
N THR A 18 -24.84 0.96 -15.04
CA THR A 18 -24.68 0.34 -13.72
C THR A 18 -23.66 1.09 -12.86
N CYS A 19 -22.56 1.60 -13.43
CA CYS A 19 -21.66 2.50 -12.72
C CYS A 19 -22.39 3.76 -12.25
N PHE A 20 -23.19 4.38 -13.14
CA PHE A 20 -24.00 5.54 -12.79
C PHE A 20 -24.94 5.26 -11.61
N TYR A 21 -25.69 4.15 -11.63
CA TYR A 21 -26.59 3.78 -10.53
C TYR A 21 -25.87 3.64 -9.17
N GLN A 22 -24.65 3.10 -9.18
CA GLN A 22 -23.87 2.94 -7.94
C GLN A 22 -23.27 4.27 -7.46
N LEU A 23 -22.86 5.15 -8.38
CA LEU A 23 -22.16 6.40 -8.06
C LEU A 23 -23.11 7.53 -7.66
N ILE A 24 -24.31 7.60 -8.23
CA ILE A 24 -25.15 8.80 -8.15
C ILE A 24 -25.67 9.12 -6.75
N ASN A 25 -25.75 8.10 -5.89
CA ASN A 25 -26.18 8.22 -4.49
C ASN A 25 -25.01 8.07 -3.51
N ASP A 26 -23.78 7.92 -4.00
CA ASP A 26 -22.60 7.80 -3.14
C ASP A 26 -22.03 9.19 -2.86
N GLU A 27 -21.97 9.57 -1.58
CA GLU A 27 -21.50 10.90 -1.15
C GLU A 27 -20.01 11.14 -1.45
N HIS A 28 -19.26 10.08 -1.76
CA HIS A 28 -17.84 10.16 -2.08
C HIS A 28 -17.54 10.34 -3.58
N TYR A 29 -18.54 10.18 -4.45
CA TYR A 29 -18.35 10.28 -5.90
C TYR A 29 -19.26 11.33 -6.51
N PHE A 30 -18.70 12.09 -7.45
CA PHE A 30 -19.43 13.12 -8.18
C PHE A 30 -19.33 12.85 -9.67
N ILE A 31 -20.47 12.60 -10.31
CA ILE A 31 -20.53 12.42 -11.75
C ILE A 31 -20.51 13.81 -12.38
N LYS A 32 -19.40 14.16 -13.03
CA LYS A 32 -19.24 15.48 -13.68
C LYS A 32 -19.75 15.48 -15.11
N ALA A 33 -19.55 14.38 -15.82
CA ALA A 33 -19.99 14.27 -17.19
C ALA A 33 -20.24 12.83 -17.66
N ILE A 34 -21.12 12.71 -18.64
CA ILE A 34 -21.44 11.45 -19.32
C ILE A 34 -21.45 11.70 -20.82
N ASN A 35 -20.81 10.82 -21.60
CA ASN A 35 -20.94 10.82 -23.05
C ASN A 35 -21.91 9.73 -23.53
N ILE A 36 -22.99 10.13 -24.20
CA ILE A 36 -24.11 9.28 -24.59
C ILE A 36 -24.42 9.47 -26.08
N ASN A 37 -24.12 8.46 -26.90
CA ASN A 37 -24.23 8.58 -28.37
C ASN A 37 -25.56 8.12 -28.97
N ASN A 38 -26.34 7.31 -28.26
CA ASN A 38 -27.51 6.61 -28.82
C ASN A 38 -28.79 6.84 -27.99
N LEU A 39 -28.85 7.95 -27.24
CA LEU A 39 -29.99 8.30 -26.38
C LEU A 39 -30.13 9.82 -26.37
N SER A 40 -31.36 10.31 -26.56
CA SER A 40 -31.66 11.73 -26.40
C SER A 40 -31.59 12.12 -24.92
N ILE A 41 -31.32 13.40 -24.62
CA ILE A 41 -31.26 13.87 -23.22
C ILE A 41 -32.62 13.73 -22.54
N GLU A 42 -33.70 14.00 -23.28
CA GLU A 42 -35.09 13.87 -22.82
C GLU A 42 -35.45 12.42 -22.44
N ASP A 43 -34.83 11.43 -23.07
CA ASP A 43 -35.07 10.00 -22.79
C ASP A 43 -34.22 9.45 -21.62
N ILE A 44 -33.28 10.22 -21.06
CA ILE A 44 -32.39 9.75 -19.99
C ILE A 44 -33.19 9.27 -18.77
N GLU A 45 -34.16 10.07 -18.31
CA GLU A 45 -35.00 9.70 -17.16
C GLU A 45 -35.72 8.38 -17.41
N LYS A 46 -36.35 8.26 -18.58
CA LYS A 46 -37.06 7.05 -18.98
C LYS A 46 -36.13 5.84 -19.07
N TYR A 47 -34.92 6.02 -19.58
CA TYR A 47 -33.92 4.95 -19.68
C TYR A 47 -33.40 4.49 -18.31
N LEU A 48 -33.27 5.42 -17.36
CA LEU A 48 -32.87 5.13 -15.98
C LEU A 48 -34.00 4.47 -15.18
N ASN A 49 -35.26 4.89 -15.38
CA ASN A 49 -36.42 4.39 -14.63
C ASN A 49 -36.98 3.06 -15.17
N ASN A 50 -36.59 2.63 -16.37
CA ASN A 50 -37.07 1.39 -17.00
C ASN A 50 -35.93 0.39 -17.24
N ASP A 51 -35.45 -0.28 -16.19
CA ASP A 51 -34.47 -1.34 -16.27
C ASP A 51 -35.10 -2.73 -16.02
N SER A 52 -34.93 -3.67 -16.95
CA SER A 52 -35.52 -5.02 -16.83
C SER A 52 -34.71 -5.98 -15.94
N ILE A 53 -33.50 -5.61 -15.53
CA ILE A 53 -32.62 -6.40 -14.66
C ILE A 53 -32.76 -5.93 -13.21
N PHE A 54 -32.58 -4.63 -12.99
CA PHE A 54 -32.60 -4.01 -11.66
C PHE A 54 -33.98 -3.46 -11.27
N GLY A 55 -34.95 -3.50 -12.18
CA GLY A 55 -36.30 -3.00 -11.96
C GLY A 55 -36.42 -1.49 -12.15
N SER A 56 -37.59 -0.95 -11.81
CA SER A 56 -37.84 0.47 -11.88
C SER A 56 -37.21 1.20 -10.69
N SER A 57 -36.47 2.25 -10.98
CA SER A 57 -36.01 3.24 -10.01
C SER A 57 -36.83 4.53 -10.16
N ILE A 58 -36.78 5.40 -9.16
CA ILE A 58 -37.40 6.74 -9.23
C ILE A 58 -36.26 7.76 -9.29
N PHE A 59 -35.77 8.01 -10.50
CA PHE A 59 -34.93 9.16 -10.81
C PHE A 59 -35.81 10.29 -11.35
N SER A 60 -35.54 11.51 -10.89
CA SER A 60 -36.10 12.74 -11.46
C SER A 60 -34.95 13.47 -12.13
N VAL A 61 -35.00 13.61 -13.47
CA VAL A 61 -33.97 14.33 -14.23
C VAL A 61 -34.55 15.69 -14.62
N GLU A 62 -33.95 16.76 -14.14
CA GLU A 62 -34.27 18.12 -14.61
C GLU A 62 -33.27 18.52 -15.70
N MET A 63 -33.75 18.87 -16.89
CA MET A 63 -32.88 19.46 -17.91
C MET A 63 -32.64 20.92 -17.56
N LEU A 64 -31.37 21.31 -17.43
CA LEU A 64 -30.99 22.71 -17.20
C LEU A 64 -30.80 23.45 -18.53
N ASP A 65 -30.22 22.79 -19.52
CA ASP A 65 -30.03 23.26 -20.90
C ASP A 65 -29.72 22.06 -21.83
N ASP A 66 -29.37 22.35 -23.09
CA ASP A 66 -29.09 21.35 -24.13
C ASP A 66 -27.91 20.40 -23.82
N ASN A 67 -27.07 20.71 -22.84
CA ASN A 67 -25.88 19.93 -22.50
C ASN A 67 -25.75 19.63 -20.99
N TYR A 68 -26.70 20.04 -20.16
CA TYR A 68 -26.64 19.82 -18.71
C TYR A 68 -27.96 19.31 -18.15
N ILE A 69 -27.83 18.30 -17.28
CA ILE A 69 -28.93 17.79 -16.47
C ILE A 69 -28.62 17.99 -14.98
N LEU A 70 -29.67 18.09 -14.17
CA LEU A 70 -29.63 18.05 -12.73
C LEU A 70 -30.33 16.79 -12.24
N LEU A 71 -29.64 16.01 -11.43
CA LEU A 71 -30.19 14.81 -10.80
C LEU A 71 -29.58 14.65 -9.41
N ASN A 72 -30.41 14.47 -8.37
CA ASN A 72 -30.01 14.36 -6.97
C ASN A 72 -29.04 15.47 -6.52
N ASN A 73 -29.31 16.72 -6.91
CA ASN A 73 -28.48 17.91 -6.68
C ASN A 73 -27.09 17.87 -7.35
N GLN A 74 -26.81 16.91 -8.23
CA GLN A 74 -25.60 16.88 -9.06
C GLN A 74 -25.88 17.45 -10.45
N LYS A 75 -25.14 18.50 -10.82
CA LYS A 75 -25.14 19.03 -12.19
C LYS A 75 -24.17 18.21 -13.05
N ILE A 76 -24.68 17.58 -14.09
CA ILE A 76 -23.95 16.63 -14.95
C ILE A 76 -23.93 17.15 -16.38
N LYS A 77 -22.76 17.27 -16.99
CA LYS A 77 -22.60 17.61 -18.42
C LYS A 77 -22.85 16.38 -19.29
N ILE A 78 -23.65 16.52 -20.33
CA ILE A 78 -23.87 15.50 -21.34
C ILE A 78 -23.07 15.85 -22.59
N PHE A 79 -22.29 14.89 -23.07
CA PHE A 79 -21.68 14.92 -24.39
C PHE A 79 -22.39 13.90 -25.30
N GLN A 80 -22.41 14.17 -26.61
CA GLN A 80 -23.00 13.27 -27.61
C GLN A 80 -22.09 13.17 -28.84
N THR A 81 -20.87 12.68 -28.67
CA THR A 81 -19.92 12.48 -29.78
C THR A 81 -19.26 11.10 -29.77
N LYS A 82 -19.02 10.59 -30.98
CA LYS A 82 -18.24 9.36 -31.21
C LYS A 82 -16.74 9.63 -31.23
N ASN A 83 -16.32 10.88 -31.42
CA ASN A 83 -14.92 11.26 -31.46
C ASN A 83 -14.43 11.61 -30.05
N ALA A 84 -13.59 10.75 -29.48
CA ALA A 84 -13.06 10.94 -28.13
C ALA A 84 -12.29 12.27 -27.96
N ASN A 85 -11.65 12.77 -29.02
CA ASN A 85 -10.85 14.01 -28.96
C ASN A 85 -11.71 15.28 -28.86
N GLU A 86 -13.01 15.21 -29.17
CA GLU A 86 -13.93 16.35 -29.05
C GLU A 86 -14.45 16.51 -27.62
N ILE A 87 -14.20 15.54 -26.73
CA ILE A 87 -14.69 15.56 -25.36
C ILE A 87 -13.62 16.19 -24.45
N ASN A 88 -13.94 17.34 -23.89
CA ASN A 88 -13.07 18.03 -22.95
C ASN A 88 -13.42 17.68 -21.50
N TRP A 89 -12.83 16.60 -20.99
CA TRP A 89 -13.07 16.13 -19.61
C TRP A 89 -12.50 17.09 -18.55
N ASP A 90 -11.37 17.73 -18.84
CA ASP A 90 -10.69 18.63 -17.90
C ASP A 90 -11.53 19.90 -17.64
N GLU A 91 -12.22 20.44 -18.66
CA GLU A 91 -13.10 21.60 -18.53
C GLU A 91 -14.23 21.38 -17.51
N VAL A 92 -14.70 20.14 -17.39
CA VAL A 92 -15.78 19.75 -16.47
C VAL A 92 -15.25 19.17 -15.16
N GLY A 93 -13.92 19.14 -14.97
CA GLY A 93 -13.25 18.69 -13.75
C GLY A 93 -13.30 17.18 -13.53
N VAL A 94 -13.36 16.36 -14.59
CA VAL A 94 -13.26 14.90 -14.48
C VAL A 94 -11.81 14.50 -14.19
N GLU A 95 -11.61 13.66 -13.16
CA GLU A 95 -10.31 13.12 -12.77
C GLU A 95 -10.12 11.68 -13.26
N TYR A 96 -11.17 10.87 -13.09
CA TYR A 96 -11.19 9.46 -13.47
C TYR A 96 -12.29 9.21 -14.50
N LEU A 97 -11.91 8.73 -15.68
CA LEU A 97 -12.81 8.36 -16.76
C LEU A 97 -13.04 6.86 -16.78
N ILE A 98 -14.30 6.45 -16.62
CA ILE A 98 -14.75 5.09 -16.88
C ILE A 98 -15.02 4.97 -18.38
N GLU A 99 -14.19 4.20 -19.07
CA GLU A 99 -14.37 3.91 -20.48
C GLU A 99 -15.12 2.59 -20.68
N SER A 100 -16.42 2.69 -21.00
CA SER A 100 -17.36 1.57 -21.02
C SER A 100 -17.96 1.25 -22.39
N THR A 101 -17.45 1.84 -23.47
CA THR A 101 -17.93 1.56 -24.84
C THR A 101 -17.38 0.25 -25.41
N GLY A 102 -16.21 -0.18 -24.92
CA GLY A 102 -15.49 -1.34 -25.47
C GLY A 102 -14.81 -1.07 -26.82
N ALA A 103 -14.78 0.18 -27.30
CA ALA A 103 -14.11 0.57 -28.53
C ALA A 103 -12.63 0.93 -28.32
N PHE A 104 -12.28 1.44 -27.14
CA PHE A 104 -10.96 1.99 -26.80
C PHE A 104 -10.09 1.00 -26.00
N LEU A 105 -9.99 -0.25 -26.49
CA LEU A 105 -9.35 -1.36 -25.75
C LEU A 105 -7.81 -1.43 -25.90
N THR A 106 -7.15 -0.30 -26.09
CA THR A 106 -5.68 -0.21 -26.20
C THR A 106 -5.23 1.12 -25.65
N THR A 107 -4.03 1.21 -25.10
CA THR A 107 -3.44 2.45 -24.58
C THR A 107 -3.51 3.57 -25.62
N GLU A 108 -3.16 3.29 -26.87
CA GLU A 108 -3.17 4.29 -27.96
C GLU A 108 -4.56 4.90 -28.20
N LYS A 109 -5.58 4.05 -28.29
CA LYS A 109 -6.97 4.49 -28.45
C LYS A 109 -7.47 5.23 -27.22
N ALA A 110 -7.28 4.67 -26.03
CA ALA A 110 -7.76 5.28 -24.79
C ALA A 110 -7.21 6.70 -24.58
N LYS A 111 -5.94 6.95 -24.94
CA LYS A 111 -5.32 8.29 -24.87
C LYS A 111 -6.09 9.38 -25.60
N GLN A 112 -6.88 9.05 -26.62
CA GLN A 112 -7.69 10.03 -27.38
C GLN A 112 -8.71 10.78 -26.51
N HIS A 113 -9.07 10.24 -25.34
CA HIS A 113 -9.95 10.95 -24.42
C HIS A 113 -9.29 12.16 -23.76
N ASN A 114 -7.96 12.23 -23.62
CA ASN A 114 -7.28 13.31 -22.88
C ASN A 114 -7.82 13.51 -21.45
N SER A 115 -8.13 12.43 -20.73
CA SER A 115 -8.50 12.47 -19.31
C SER A 115 -7.31 12.04 -18.43
N PRO A 116 -7.16 12.56 -17.19
CA PRO A 116 -6.00 12.27 -16.34
C PRO A 116 -5.80 10.77 -16.06
N TYR A 117 -6.88 10.09 -15.65
CA TYR A 117 -6.89 8.65 -15.40
C TYR A 117 -8.02 7.97 -16.19
N ILE A 118 -7.72 6.91 -16.93
CA ILE A 118 -8.67 6.20 -17.79
C ILE A 118 -8.73 4.73 -17.39
N ILE A 119 -9.92 4.25 -17.07
CA ILE A 119 -10.19 2.88 -16.67
C ILE A 119 -11.01 2.21 -17.77
N MET A 120 -10.37 1.31 -18.50
CA MET A 120 -11.04 0.49 -19.49
C MET A 120 -11.86 -0.61 -18.82
N SER A 121 -13.15 -0.68 -19.13
CA SER A 121 -14.07 -1.66 -18.56
C SER A 121 -14.03 -3.04 -19.26
N ALA A 122 -12.95 -3.38 -19.96
CA ALA A 122 -12.74 -4.67 -20.59
C ALA A 122 -11.24 -4.97 -20.76
N PRO A 123 -10.83 -6.25 -20.94
CA PRO A 123 -9.44 -6.62 -21.10
C PRO A 123 -8.79 -5.92 -22.31
N PRO A 124 -7.51 -5.53 -22.21
CA PRO A 124 -6.82 -4.84 -23.28
C PRO A 124 -6.53 -5.77 -24.45
N LYS A 125 -6.55 -5.20 -25.66
CA LYS A 125 -6.13 -5.87 -26.90
C LYS A 125 -4.62 -5.79 -27.11
N ASP A 126 -3.94 -4.85 -26.45
CA ASP A 126 -2.49 -4.68 -26.42
C ASP A 126 -1.87 -5.30 -25.15
N ILE A 127 -2.02 -6.62 -25.02
CA ILE A 127 -1.54 -7.40 -23.89
C ILE A 127 -0.04 -7.15 -23.66
N GLY A 128 0.32 -6.86 -22.40
CA GLY A 128 1.70 -6.54 -21.99
C GLY A 128 2.06 -5.06 -22.14
N ILE A 129 1.20 -4.24 -22.75
CA ILE A 129 1.36 -2.79 -22.81
C ILE A 129 0.42 -2.12 -21.81
N THR A 130 -0.88 -2.31 -21.94
CA THR A 130 -1.87 -1.73 -21.01
C THR A 130 -1.88 -2.55 -19.71
N PRO A 131 -1.60 -1.95 -18.54
CA PRO A 131 -1.68 -2.61 -17.24
C PRO A 131 -3.08 -3.15 -16.95
N LEU A 132 -3.14 -4.36 -16.40
CA LEU A 132 -4.39 -5.05 -16.06
C LEU A 132 -4.46 -5.21 -14.53
N PHE A 133 -5.54 -4.73 -13.93
CA PHE A 133 -5.76 -4.81 -12.50
C PHE A 133 -7.10 -5.45 -12.16
N CYS A 134 -7.12 -6.16 -11.04
CA CYS A 134 -8.30 -6.74 -10.42
C CYS A 134 -8.23 -6.47 -8.92
N TYR A 135 -9.24 -5.77 -8.39
CA TYR A 135 -9.32 -5.46 -6.97
C TYR A 135 -9.49 -6.74 -6.13
N GLY A 136 -8.78 -6.82 -5.01
CA GLY A 136 -8.62 -8.01 -4.17
C GLY A 136 -7.48 -8.94 -4.61
N VAL A 137 -6.81 -8.64 -5.74
CA VAL A 137 -5.79 -9.50 -6.36
C VAL A 137 -4.46 -8.79 -6.45
N ASN A 138 -4.34 -7.78 -7.33
CA ASN A 138 -3.09 -7.11 -7.66
C ASN A 138 -3.18 -5.57 -7.64
N GLU A 139 -4.25 -4.99 -7.10
CA GLU A 139 -4.45 -3.55 -6.95
C GLU A 139 -3.31 -2.87 -6.18
N THR A 140 -2.68 -3.57 -5.23
CA THR A 140 -1.53 -3.06 -4.48
C THR A 140 -0.28 -2.85 -5.33
N ASN A 141 -0.25 -3.38 -6.55
CA ASN A 141 0.84 -3.19 -7.50
C ASN A 141 0.64 -1.95 -8.37
N TYR A 142 -0.51 -1.26 -8.26
CA TYR A 142 -0.74 0.02 -8.92
C TYR A 142 0.33 1.03 -8.48
N ASN A 143 0.92 1.70 -9.45
CA ASN A 143 2.08 2.58 -9.26
C ASN A 143 1.89 3.93 -9.98
N GLY A 144 0.65 4.40 -10.04
CA GLY A 144 0.31 5.69 -10.65
C GLY A 144 0.10 5.62 -12.17
N GLU A 145 -0.28 4.46 -12.72
CA GLU A 145 -0.55 4.32 -14.15
C GLU A 145 -1.79 5.12 -14.59
N ASN A 146 -1.63 6.00 -15.56
CA ASN A 146 -2.73 6.84 -16.05
C ASN A 146 -3.82 6.04 -16.78
N ILE A 147 -3.47 4.94 -17.45
CA ILE A 147 -4.42 4.16 -18.25
C ILE A 147 -4.30 2.71 -17.84
N ILE A 148 -5.42 2.14 -17.38
CA ILE A 148 -5.47 0.76 -16.91
C ILE A 148 -6.70 0.03 -17.47
N SER A 149 -6.70 -1.28 -17.36
CA SER A 149 -7.88 -2.12 -17.57
C SER A 149 -8.34 -2.74 -16.26
N ALA A 150 -9.65 -2.64 -15.98
CA ALA A 150 -10.31 -3.29 -14.84
C ALA A 150 -10.71 -4.76 -15.13
N ALA A 151 -10.02 -5.40 -16.09
CA ALA A 151 -10.24 -6.76 -16.53
C ALA A 151 -11.67 -7.04 -17.04
N SER A 152 -12.23 -8.21 -16.72
CA SER A 152 -13.58 -8.64 -17.13
C SER A 152 -14.36 -9.17 -15.93
N CYS A 153 -15.69 -9.27 -16.02
CA CYS A 153 -16.53 -9.83 -14.96
C CYS A 153 -16.08 -11.25 -14.54
N THR A 154 -15.81 -12.14 -15.49
CA THR A 154 -15.30 -13.49 -15.20
C THR A 154 -13.95 -13.47 -14.50
N THR A 155 -13.03 -12.58 -14.91
CA THR A 155 -11.72 -12.43 -14.24
C THR A 155 -11.89 -11.92 -12.81
N ASN A 156 -12.73 -10.91 -12.61
CA ASN A 156 -13.04 -10.34 -11.29
C ASN A 156 -13.66 -11.38 -10.35
N CYS A 157 -14.44 -12.33 -10.87
CA CYS A 157 -14.99 -13.42 -10.09
C CYS A 157 -13.96 -14.48 -9.69
N ILE A 158 -13.19 -14.98 -10.66
CA ILE A 158 -12.34 -16.16 -10.41
C ILE A 158 -11.00 -15.82 -9.75
N ALA A 159 -10.42 -14.66 -10.07
CA ALA A 159 -9.05 -14.35 -9.66
C ALA A 159 -8.87 -14.17 -8.13
N PRO A 160 -9.78 -13.48 -7.41
CA PRO A 160 -9.69 -13.41 -5.94
C PRO A 160 -9.75 -14.80 -5.31
N PHE A 161 -10.61 -15.68 -5.81
CA PHE A 161 -10.73 -17.05 -5.30
C PHE A 161 -9.47 -17.87 -5.57
N LEU A 162 -8.91 -17.80 -6.78
CA LEU A 162 -7.67 -18.51 -7.13
C LEU A 162 -6.48 -18.01 -6.33
N LYS A 163 -6.44 -16.72 -5.95
CA LYS A 163 -5.42 -16.19 -5.04
C LYS A 163 -5.47 -16.87 -3.67
N VAL A 164 -6.68 -17.10 -3.14
CA VAL A 164 -6.88 -17.90 -1.92
C VAL A 164 -6.43 -19.33 -2.17
N CYS A 165 -6.91 -20.02 -3.21
CA CYS A 165 -6.47 -21.40 -3.49
C CYS A 165 -4.94 -21.53 -3.65
N SER A 166 -4.27 -20.52 -4.20
CA SER A 166 -2.82 -20.50 -4.35
C SER A 166 -2.08 -20.55 -3.00
N SER A 167 -2.62 -19.97 -1.92
CA SER A 167 -2.00 -20.06 -0.59
C SER A 167 -2.08 -21.47 0.02
N TYR A 168 -2.90 -22.34 -0.55
CA TYR A 168 -3.03 -23.77 -0.19
C TYR A 168 -2.27 -24.70 -1.15
N GLY A 169 -1.41 -24.14 -2.02
CA GLY A 169 -0.60 -24.95 -2.94
C GLY A 169 -1.38 -25.46 -4.16
N LEU A 170 -2.17 -24.59 -4.80
CA LEU A 170 -2.80 -24.89 -6.09
C LEU A 170 -1.76 -25.35 -7.13
N SER A 171 -1.98 -26.53 -7.72
CA SER A 171 -1.13 -27.13 -8.76
C SER A 171 -1.62 -26.80 -10.17
N ASN A 172 -2.92 -26.96 -10.43
CA ASN A 172 -3.61 -26.55 -11.65
C ASN A 172 -5.11 -26.39 -11.42
N ALA A 173 -5.79 -25.68 -12.31
CA ALA A 173 -7.24 -25.59 -12.29
C ALA A 173 -7.83 -25.51 -13.69
N SER A 174 -9.06 -26.02 -13.82
CA SER A 174 -9.85 -25.92 -15.05
C SER A 174 -11.23 -25.37 -14.74
N PHE A 175 -11.78 -24.53 -15.63
CA PHE A 175 -13.12 -23.99 -15.41
C PHE A 175 -13.96 -23.85 -16.67
N ILE A 176 -15.28 -23.86 -16.49
CA ILE A 176 -16.25 -23.45 -17.50
C ILE A 176 -17.06 -22.29 -16.93
N THR A 177 -17.05 -21.16 -17.64
CA THR A 177 -17.96 -20.07 -17.33
C THR A 177 -19.31 -20.32 -18.00
N ILE A 178 -20.33 -20.55 -17.19
CA ILE A 178 -21.74 -20.56 -17.59
C ILE A 178 -22.21 -19.11 -17.58
N HIS A 179 -22.01 -18.44 -18.71
CA HIS A 179 -22.12 -17.00 -18.79
C HIS A 179 -23.48 -16.59 -19.34
N SER A 180 -24.17 -15.65 -18.68
CA SER A 180 -25.39 -15.04 -19.21
C SER A 180 -25.16 -14.43 -20.60
N ALA A 181 -26.24 -14.26 -21.35
CA ALA A 181 -26.20 -13.63 -22.66
C ALA A 181 -25.66 -12.18 -22.58
N THR A 182 -24.93 -11.78 -23.61
CA THR A 182 -24.51 -10.38 -23.80
C THR A 182 -25.07 -9.87 -25.12
N SER A 183 -24.94 -8.56 -25.39
CA SER A 183 -25.33 -7.97 -26.69
C SER A 183 -24.60 -8.55 -27.91
N SER A 184 -23.51 -9.31 -27.68
CA SER A 184 -22.79 -10.01 -28.76
C SER A 184 -23.46 -11.31 -29.22
N GLN A 185 -24.49 -11.79 -28.49
CA GLN A 185 -25.31 -12.94 -28.88
C GLN A 185 -26.57 -12.46 -29.61
N SER A 186 -26.95 -13.17 -30.66
CA SER A 186 -28.12 -12.80 -31.46
C SER A 186 -29.41 -13.24 -30.77
N VAL A 187 -30.43 -12.38 -30.77
CA VAL A 187 -31.78 -12.71 -30.26
C VAL A 187 -32.47 -13.71 -31.19
N VAL A 188 -32.29 -13.56 -32.49
CA VAL A 188 -32.78 -14.46 -33.54
C VAL A 188 -31.60 -14.92 -34.40
N ASP A 189 -31.81 -15.94 -35.24
CA ASP A 189 -30.78 -16.43 -36.14
C ASP A 189 -30.34 -15.33 -37.13
N THR A 190 -29.02 -15.20 -37.37
CA THR A 190 -28.41 -14.20 -38.26
C THR A 190 -27.51 -14.87 -39.31
N ALA A 191 -27.23 -14.16 -40.41
CA ALA A 191 -26.47 -14.69 -41.55
C ALA A 191 -24.94 -14.84 -41.31
N ASN A 192 -24.44 -14.74 -40.07
CA ASN A 192 -23.01 -14.78 -39.76
C ASN A 192 -22.50 -16.20 -39.44
N PHE A 193 -22.44 -17.09 -40.44
CA PHE A 193 -22.12 -18.51 -40.25
C PHE A 193 -20.71 -18.83 -39.71
N ASN A 194 -19.81 -17.84 -39.62
CA ASN A 194 -18.45 -18.03 -39.09
C ASN A 194 -18.40 -18.19 -37.56
N LYS A 195 -19.50 -17.91 -36.85
CA LYS A 195 -19.57 -18.00 -35.39
C LYS A 195 -20.85 -18.68 -34.96
N ARG A 196 -20.78 -19.53 -33.92
CA ARG A 196 -21.96 -20.17 -33.30
C ARG A 196 -22.98 -19.17 -32.73
N THR A 197 -22.54 -17.93 -32.48
CA THR A 197 -23.39 -16.82 -32.01
C THR A 197 -24.35 -16.28 -33.09
N ASN A 198 -24.34 -16.88 -34.27
CA ASN A 198 -25.33 -16.64 -35.32
C ASN A 198 -26.67 -17.32 -35.04
N ARG A 199 -26.74 -18.24 -34.07
CA ARG A 199 -28.00 -18.84 -33.62
C ARG A 199 -28.58 -18.03 -32.45
N SER A 200 -29.91 -18.03 -32.34
CA SER A 200 -30.67 -17.39 -31.25
C SER A 200 -30.20 -17.88 -29.87
N ILE A 201 -29.98 -16.95 -28.94
CA ILE A 201 -29.61 -17.31 -27.56
C ILE A 201 -30.74 -17.93 -26.76
N PHE A 202 -32.01 -17.62 -27.06
CA PHE A 202 -33.15 -18.02 -26.21
C PHE A 202 -33.37 -19.54 -26.13
N ASN A 203 -32.99 -20.29 -27.16
CA ASN A 203 -33.20 -21.73 -27.23
C ASN A 203 -31.90 -22.53 -27.28
N ASN A 204 -30.74 -21.89 -27.05
CA ASN A 204 -29.44 -22.52 -27.24
C ASN A 204 -28.49 -22.25 -26.07
N ILE A 205 -27.69 -23.27 -25.74
CA ILE A 205 -26.45 -23.10 -24.98
C ILE A 205 -25.31 -23.05 -25.98
N ILE A 206 -24.65 -21.90 -26.10
CA ILE A 206 -23.69 -21.64 -27.19
C ILE A 206 -22.26 -21.72 -26.64
N PRO A 207 -21.45 -22.73 -26.99
CA PRO A 207 -20.07 -22.78 -26.51
C PRO A 207 -19.22 -21.66 -27.13
N HIS A 208 -18.37 -21.06 -26.30
CA HIS A 208 -17.61 -19.86 -26.60
C HIS A 208 -16.24 -19.85 -25.90
N THR A 209 -15.31 -19.03 -26.38
CA THR A 209 -14.00 -18.84 -25.73
C THR A 209 -14.06 -17.81 -24.60
N THR A 210 -13.19 -17.95 -23.60
CA THR A 210 -13.00 -16.95 -22.53
C THR A 210 -11.59 -16.38 -22.57
N GLY A 211 -11.45 -15.09 -22.25
CA GLY A 211 -10.15 -14.43 -22.08
C GLY A 211 -9.57 -14.59 -20.67
N ALA A 212 -10.36 -15.10 -19.71
CA ALA A 212 -10.01 -15.05 -18.29
C ALA A 212 -8.70 -15.79 -17.95
N SER A 213 -8.39 -16.94 -18.58
CA SER A 213 -7.10 -17.63 -18.39
C SER A 213 -5.89 -16.72 -18.67
N LYS A 214 -5.92 -15.99 -19.79
CA LYS A 214 -4.82 -15.07 -20.15
C LYS A 214 -4.72 -13.90 -19.18
N SER A 215 -5.86 -13.39 -18.69
CA SER A 215 -5.89 -12.34 -17.68
C SER A 215 -5.30 -12.83 -16.35
N ILE A 216 -5.63 -14.05 -15.94
CA ILE A 216 -5.13 -14.68 -14.70
C ILE A 216 -3.60 -14.83 -14.75
N ASP A 217 -3.04 -15.27 -15.89
CA ASP A 217 -1.58 -15.36 -16.08
C ASP A 217 -0.85 -14.03 -15.85
N LEU A 218 -1.52 -12.88 -16.11
CA LEU A 218 -0.96 -11.54 -15.94
C LEU A 218 -1.10 -11.02 -14.51
N ILE A 219 -2.25 -11.23 -13.87
CA ILE A 219 -2.53 -10.70 -12.52
C ILE A 219 -2.06 -11.61 -11.40
N LEU A 220 -1.89 -12.91 -11.67
CA LEU A 220 -1.36 -13.92 -10.75
C LEU A 220 -0.22 -14.69 -11.44
N PRO A 221 1.00 -14.11 -11.52
CA PRO A 221 2.12 -14.70 -12.25
C PRO A 221 2.52 -16.10 -11.77
N ASP A 222 2.36 -16.42 -10.49
CA ASP A 222 2.65 -17.74 -9.91
C ASP A 222 1.71 -18.84 -10.43
N LEU A 223 0.58 -18.44 -11.04
CA LEU A 223 -0.41 -19.31 -11.67
C LEU A 223 -0.25 -19.41 -13.19
N LYS A 224 0.78 -18.78 -13.76
CA LYS A 224 0.98 -18.72 -15.21
C LYS A 224 0.99 -20.11 -15.85
N GLY A 225 0.08 -20.33 -16.80
CA GLY A 225 -0.06 -21.59 -17.53
C GLY A 225 -0.70 -22.73 -16.74
N LYS A 226 -1.13 -22.50 -15.49
CA LYS A 226 -1.79 -23.52 -14.65
C LYS A 226 -3.31 -23.52 -14.76
N ILE A 227 -3.89 -22.46 -15.31
CA ILE A 227 -5.34 -22.21 -15.29
C ILE A 227 -5.91 -22.20 -16.71
N ILE A 228 -6.74 -23.18 -17.03
CA ILE A 228 -7.34 -23.32 -18.37
C ILE A 228 -8.86 -23.19 -18.26
N GLY A 229 -9.48 -22.40 -19.14
CA GLY A 229 -10.92 -22.21 -19.09
C GLY A 229 -11.59 -22.08 -20.44
N THR A 230 -12.87 -22.43 -20.46
CA THR A 230 -13.78 -22.19 -21.59
C THR A 230 -15.05 -21.52 -21.10
N SER A 231 -16.00 -21.25 -21.99
CA SER A 231 -17.29 -20.68 -21.61
C SER A 231 -18.43 -21.24 -22.45
N VAL A 232 -19.64 -21.12 -21.91
CA VAL A 232 -20.88 -21.32 -22.64
C VAL A 232 -21.78 -20.11 -22.40
N ARG A 233 -22.58 -19.73 -23.40
CA ARG A 233 -23.60 -18.68 -23.28
C ARG A 233 -24.94 -19.34 -23.01
N VAL A 234 -25.65 -18.88 -22.00
CA VAL A 234 -26.97 -19.40 -21.60
C VAL A 234 -28.06 -18.31 -21.70
N PRO A 235 -29.35 -18.68 -21.85
CA PRO A 235 -30.47 -17.74 -22.00
C PRO A 235 -30.88 -17.04 -20.70
N THR A 236 -29.91 -16.62 -19.89
CA THR A 236 -30.13 -15.71 -18.76
C THR A 236 -29.66 -14.31 -19.13
N SER A 237 -30.28 -13.29 -18.55
CA SER A 237 -30.06 -11.88 -18.90
C SER A 237 -29.02 -11.18 -18.03
N ASN A 238 -28.76 -11.70 -16.83
CA ASN A 238 -27.67 -11.33 -15.95
C ASN A 238 -27.37 -12.50 -14.98
N VAL A 239 -26.30 -12.37 -14.20
CA VAL A 239 -25.73 -13.35 -13.28
C VAL A 239 -25.24 -14.63 -13.97
N SER A 240 -23.96 -14.87 -13.81
CA SER A 240 -23.25 -16.02 -14.36
C SER A 240 -22.70 -16.90 -13.25
N MET A 241 -22.32 -18.13 -13.62
CA MET A 241 -21.68 -19.08 -12.72
C MET A 241 -20.37 -19.59 -13.32
N ILE A 242 -19.37 -19.85 -12.48
CA ILE A 242 -18.16 -20.58 -12.87
C ILE A 242 -18.21 -21.96 -12.23
N ASP A 243 -18.15 -23.00 -13.05
CA ASP A 243 -17.85 -24.37 -12.61
C ASP A 243 -16.31 -24.52 -12.61
N LEU A 244 -15.72 -24.65 -11.42
CA LEU A 244 -14.27 -24.59 -11.21
C LEU A 244 -13.77 -25.87 -10.54
N ASN A 245 -12.84 -26.57 -11.18
CA ASN A 245 -12.13 -27.70 -10.59
C ASN A 245 -10.70 -27.28 -10.26
N VAL A 246 -10.29 -27.44 -9.00
CA VAL A 246 -8.97 -27.06 -8.50
C VAL A 246 -8.25 -28.29 -7.97
N ASN A 247 -7.01 -28.48 -8.42
CA ASN A 247 -6.09 -29.49 -7.89
C ASN A 247 -5.02 -28.82 -7.04
N PHE A 248 -4.69 -29.44 -5.90
CA PHE A 248 -3.69 -28.99 -4.94
C PHE A 248 -2.48 -29.95 -4.92
N ASN A 249 -1.37 -29.51 -4.35
CA ASN A 249 -0.17 -30.33 -4.21
C ASN A 249 -0.32 -31.39 -3.10
N ASP A 250 -1.00 -31.02 -2.02
CA ASP A 250 -1.23 -31.83 -0.83
C ASP A 250 -2.70 -32.25 -0.71
N ASP A 251 -2.97 -33.24 0.14
CA ASP A 251 -4.33 -33.68 0.42
C ASP A 251 -5.08 -32.57 1.18
N ILE A 252 -6.33 -32.34 0.78
CA ILE A 252 -7.15 -31.26 1.32
C ILE A 252 -8.62 -31.68 1.38
N ASN A 253 -9.26 -31.42 2.52
CA ASN A 253 -10.68 -31.66 2.71
C ASN A 253 -11.48 -30.39 2.39
N TYR A 254 -12.52 -30.52 1.56
CA TYR A 254 -13.33 -29.38 1.15
C TYR A 254 -14.07 -28.69 2.32
N LEU A 255 -14.48 -29.42 3.37
CA LEU A 255 -15.15 -28.83 4.54
C LEU A 255 -14.19 -27.97 5.34
N ASP A 256 -12.95 -28.43 5.53
CA ASP A 256 -11.90 -27.67 6.21
C ASP A 256 -11.56 -26.41 5.41
N PHE A 257 -11.39 -26.55 4.08
CA PHE A 257 -11.17 -25.41 3.19
C PHE A 257 -12.32 -24.38 3.26
N LEU A 258 -13.59 -24.83 3.19
CA LEU A 258 -14.75 -23.93 3.29
C LEU A 258 -14.87 -23.27 4.67
N ASN A 259 -14.45 -23.95 5.74
CA ASN A 259 -14.42 -23.36 7.08
C ASN A 259 -13.37 -22.26 7.18
N GLU A 260 -12.18 -22.48 6.63
CA GLU A 260 -11.12 -21.48 6.60
C GLU A 260 -11.46 -20.32 5.64
N LEU A 261 -12.16 -20.59 4.55
CA LEU A 261 -12.62 -19.58 3.59
C LEU A 261 -13.47 -18.48 4.24
N LYS A 262 -14.17 -18.78 5.35
CA LYS A 262 -14.92 -17.79 6.13
C LYS A 262 -14.05 -16.63 6.62
N SER A 263 -12.76 -16.86 6.87
CA SER A 263 -11.82 -15.81 7.27
C SER A 263 -11.50 -14.81 6.14
N TYR A 264 -11.84 -15.17 4.90
CA TYR A 264 -11.68 -14.33 3.70
C TYR A 264 -13.00 -13.67 3.28
N GLU A 265 -14.11 -13.89 3.99
CA GLU A 265 -15.38 -13.22 3.68
C GLU A 265 -15.28 -11.70 3.85
N GLY A 266 -15.88 -10.99 2.91
CA GLY A 266 -15.93 -9.54 2.92
C GLY A 266 -16.61 -9.00 1.66
N ASP A 267 -16.11 -7.88 1.17
CA ASP A 267 -16.67 -7.23 0.00
C ASP A 267 -16.43 -8.03 -1.30
N VAL A 268 -15.27 -8.68 -1.41
CA VAL A 268 -14.84 -9.36 -2.64
C VAL A 268 -15.33 -10.81 -2.68
N ILE A 269 -15.15 -11.56 -1.59
CA ILE A 269 -15.52 -12.98 -1.49
C ILE A 269 -16.66 -13.13 -0.48
N LYS A 270 -17.70 -13.86 -0.85
CA LYS A 270 -18.79 -14.29 0.04
C LYS A 270 -19.03 -15.78 -0.09
N ILE A 271 -19.60 -16.38 0.95
CA ILE A 271 -20.06 -17.77 0.92
C ILE A 271 -21.58 -17.77 1.02
N ASN A 272 -22.24 -18.37 0.03
CA ASN A 272 -23.68 -18.60 0.03
C ASN A 272 -23.98 -20.02 0.52
N LYS A 273 -24.85 -20.15 1.53
CA LYS A 273 -25.35 -21.44 2.04
C LYS A 273 -26.83 -21.68 1.73
N ASP A 274 -27.53 -20.64 1.30
CA ASP A 274 -28.95 -20.71 0.98
C ASP A 274 -29.15 -21.32 -0.41
N ASN A 275 -30.30 -21.94 -0.65
CA ASN A 275 -30.64 -22.55 -1.93
C ASN A 275 -31.10 -21.49 -2.95
N LEU A 276 -30.18 -20.61 -3.33
CA LEU A 276 -30.41 -19.49 -4.25
C LEU A 276 -30.09 -19.87 -5.71
N VAL A 277 -30.69 -19.14 -6.64
CA VAL A 277 -30.46 -19.28 -8.09
C VAL A 277 -29.97 -17.96 -8.70
N SER A 278 -29.63 -17.98 -9.99
CA SER A 278 -29.01 -16.83 -10.67
C SER A 278 -29.73 -15.48 -10.45
N SER A 279 -31.06 -15.44 -10.48
CA SER A 279 -31.82 -14.20 -10.29
C SER A 279 -31.66 -13.58 -8.89
N ASP A 280 -31.40 -14.39 -7.87
CA ASP A 280 -31.29 -13.93 -6.48
C ASP A 280 -29.99 -13.16 -6.22
N PHE A 281 -28.99 -13.31 -7.10
CA PHE A 281 -27.72 -12.59 -7.01
C PHE A 281 -27.68 -11.29 -7.82
N ILE A 282 -28.79 -10.93 -8.50
CA ILE A 282 -28.89 -9.66 -9.22
C ILE A 282 -28.69 -8.50 -8.23
N GLY A 283 -27.78 -7.59 -8.54
CA GLY A 283 -27.47 -6.45 -7.67
C GLY A 283 -26.48 -6.78 -6.55
N SER A 284 -25.92 -7.99 -6.51
CA SER A 284 -24.83 -8.30 -5.58
C SER A 284 -23.58 -7.48 -5.92
N SER A 285 -22.96 -6.87 -4.90
CA SER A 285 -21.71 -6.11 -5.03
C SER A 285 -20.45 -6.98 -4.90
N SER A 286 -20.61 -8.27 -4.54
CA SER A 286 -19.50 -9.20 -4.36
C SER A 286 -19.22 -9.95 -5.66
N PRO A 287 -18.01 -9.80 -6.25
CA PRO A 287 -17.66 -10.45 -7.51
C PRO A 287 -17.44 -11.95 -7.38
N THR A 288 -17.16 -12.48 -6.19
CA THR A 288 -16.96 -13.91 -5.95
C THR A 288 -17.93 -14.38 -4.88
N ILE A 289 -18.94 -15.17 -5.25
CA ILE A 289 -19.85 -15.80 -4.28
C ILE A 289 -19.71 -17.31 -4.41
N VAL A 290 -19.09 -17.94 -3.40
CA VAL A 290 -18.89 -19.38 -3.36
C VAL A 290 -20.17 -20.06 -2.94
N ASP A 291 -20.66 -20.97 -3.77
CA ASP A 291 -21.84 -21.75 -3.46
C ASP A 291 -21.44 -22.98 -2.62
N TYR A 292 -21.83 -22.95 -1.35
CA TYR A 292 -21.45 -23.97 -0.37
C TYR A 292 -22.04 -25.34 -0.72
N ASN A 293 -23.30 -25.38 -1.15
CA ASN A 293 -24.04 -26.63 -1.35
C ASN A 293 -23.63 -27.37 -2.63
N SER A 294 -23.10 -26.66 -3.63
CA SER A 294 -22.58 -27.24 -4.86
C SER A 294 -21.07 -27.50 -4.84
N THR A 295 -20.36 -27.10 -3.78
CA THR A 295 -18.94 -27.42 -3.60
C THR A 295 -18.77 -28.89 -3.20
N GLN A 296 -17.86 -29.61 -3.87
CA GLN A 296 -17.71 -31.06 -3.73
C GLN A 296 -16.25 -31.50 -3.74
N GLN A 297 -15.92 -32.52 -2.95
CA GLN A 297 -14.64 -33.23 -3.07
C GLN A 297 -14.63 -34.04 -4.38
N LEU A 298 -13.60 -33.90 -5.20
CA LEU A 298 -13.39 -34.74 -6.39
C LEU A 298 -12.55 -35.98 -6.05
N HIS A 299 -11.43 -35.76 -5.37
CA HIS A 299 -10.49 -36.77 -4.85
C HIS A 299 -9.61 -36.11 -3.78
N SER A 300 -8.67 -36.83 -3.15
CA SER A 300 -7.92 -36.32 -1.97
C SER A 300 -7.27 -34.94 -2.17
N LYS A 301 -6.77 -34.66 -3.38
CA LYS A 301 -6.14 -33.38 -3.76
C LYS A 301 -6.99 -32.46 -4.64
N GLY A 302 -8.27 -32.76 -4.84
CA GLY A 302 -9.10 -32.10 -5.85
C GLY A 302 -10.44 -31.67 -5.29
N ILE A 303 -10.79 -30.39 -5.46
CA ILE A 303 -12.07 -29.83 -5.03
C ILE A 303 -12.73 -29.14 -6.22
N LYS A 304 -14.04 -29.36 -6.35
CA LYS A 304 -14.92 -28.64 -7.26
C LYS A 304 -15.68 -27.54 -6.52
N PHE A 305 -15.72 -26.36 -7.11
CA PHE A 305 -16.44 -25.20 -6.62
C PHE A 305 -17.40 -24.66 -7.68
N SER A 306 -18.50 -24.05 -7.22
CA SER A 306 -19.31 -23.17 -8.08
C SER A 306 -19.24 -21.74 -7.55
N LEU A 307 -18.96 -20.79 -8.44
CA LEU A 307 -18.82 -19.38 -8.10
C LEU A 307 -19.88 -18.57 -8.85
N TRP A 308 -20.78 -17.91 -8.11
CA TRP A 308 -21.74 -16.97 -8.67
C TRP A 308 -21.16 -15.56 -8.75
N TYR A 309 -21.59 -14.80 -9.76
CA TYR A 309 -21.28 -13.38 -9.88
C TYR A 309 -22.29 -12.65 -10.79
N ASP A 310 -22.63 -11.42 -10.41
CA ASP A 310 -23.39 -10.52 -11.27
C ASP A 310 -22.48 -9.92 -12.36
N ASN A 311 -22.87 -10.01 -13.64
CA ASN A 311 -21.99 -9.59 -14.74
C ASN A 311 -21.78 -8.08 -14.80
N GLU A 312 -22.68 -7.31 -14.20
CA GLU A 312 -22.75 -5.87 -14.26
C GLU A 312 -22.50 -5.26 -12.89
N TYR A 313 -23.36 -5.54 -11.92
CA TYR A 313 -23.34 -4.86 -10.63
C TYR A 313 -22.09 -5.19 -9.82
N SER A 314 -21.77 -6.48 -9.67
CA SER A 314 -20.57 -6.90 -8.93
C SER A 314 -19.28 -6.47 -9.64
N TYR A 315 -19.28 -6.51 -10.97
CA TYR A 315 -18.16 -6.07 -11.79
C TYR A 315 -17.92 -4.55 -11.65
N CYS A 316 -18.98 -3.75 -11.76
CA CYS A 316 -18.90 -2.30 -11.57
C CYS A 316 -18.46 -1.97 -10.13
N ALA A 317 -19.03 -2.63 -9.12
CA ALA A 317 -18.64 -2.43 -7.73
C ALA A 317 -17.13 -2.69 -7.52
N ASN A 318 -16.59 -3.77 -8.10
CA ASN A 318 -15.16 -4.06 -7.99
C ASN A 318 -14.28 -3.06 -8.75
N MET A 319 -14.73 -2.59 -9.92
CA MET A 319 -14.05 -1.51 -10.66
C MET A 319 -14.07 -0.18 -9.90
N LEU A 320 -15.17 0.16 -9.21
CA LEU A 320 -15.24 1.37 -8.38
C LEU A 320 -14.32 1.27 -7.16
N ARG A 321 -14.21 0.10 -6.52
CA ARG A 321 -13.20 -0.16 -5.47
C ARG A 321 -11.77 0.02 -5.98
N LEU A 322 -11.49 -0.42 -7.21
CA LEU A 322 -10.20 -0.18 -7.86
C LEU A 322 -9.94 1.32 -8.07
N ILE A 323 -10.92 2.07 -8.58
CA ILE A 323 -10.82 3.54 -8.75
C ILE A 323 -10.55 4.22 -7.41
N LYS A 324 -11.24 3.82 -6.34
CA LYS A 324 -10.97 4.33 -4.99
C LYS A 324 -9.53 4.05 -4.56
N SER A 325 -9.04 2.83 -4.76
CA SER A 325 -7.65 2.48 -4.44
C SER A 325 -6.64 3.30 -5.25
N MET A 326 -6.92 3.56 -6.54
CA MET A 326 -6.11 4.47 -7.35
C MET A 326 -6.19 5.92 -6.86
N TYR A 327 -7.36 6.39 -6.46
CA TYR A 327 -7.56 7.71 -5.87
C TYR A 327 -6.77 7.88 -4.59
N GLU A 328 -6.88 6.92 -3.68
CA GLU A 328 -6.10 6.91 -2.44
C GLU A 328 -4.61 6.83 -2.76
N TYR A 329 -4.15 6.03 -3.72
CA TYR A 329 -2.73 6.02 -4.09
C TYR A 329 -2.25 7.37 -4.66
N ASN A 330 -3.00 7.95 -5.61
CA ASN A 330 -2.63 9.18 -6.32
C ASN A 330 -2.75 10.41 -5.42
N ASN A 331 -3.71 10.42 -4.49
CA ASN A 331 -4.00 11.51 -3.56
C ASN A 331 -3.54 11.23 -2.13
N ASN A 332 -2.89 10.09 -1.89
CA ASN A 332 -1.92 9.93 -0.81
C ASN A 332 -0.74 10.85 -1.15
N GLU A 333 -0.98 12.15 -1.02
CA GLU A 333 -0.06 12.98 -0.27
C GLU A 333 0.26 12.18 0.99
N ASN A 334 1.51 11.73 1.13
CA ASN A 334 2.07 11.26 2.40
C ASN A 334 1.39 12.05 3.52
N MET A 335 0.88 11.42 4.59
CA MET A 335 0.11 12.13 5.62
C MET A 335 0.62 13.56 5.81
N LYS A 336 -0.27 14.54 5.71
CA LYS A 336 0.12 15.96 5.71
C LYS A 336 1.03 16.28 6.87
N SER A 337 1.96 17.22 6.69
CA SER A 337 2.75 17.72 7.81
C SER A 337 1.84 18.42 8.81
N ILE A 338 2.14 18.31 10.10
CA ILE A 338 1.49 19.07 11.18
C ILE A 338 1.44 20.58 10.91
N GLU A 339 2.37 21.12 10.10
CA GLU A 339 2.36 22.51 9.64
C GLU A 339 1.02 22.91 8.99
N GLN A 340 0.44 21.99 8.23
CA GLN A 340 -0.78 22.21 7.45
C GLN A 340 -2.06 21.95 8.24
N ILE A 341 -1.94 21.57 9.50
CA ILE A 341 -3.06 21.19 10.36
C ILE A 341 -3.27 22.26 11.43
N ASN A 342 -4.53 22.66 11.63
CA ASN A 342 -4.93 23.57 12.70
C ASN A 342 -5.41 22.75 13.91
N CYS A 343 -4.67 22.82 15.02
CA CYS A 343 -5.01 22.11 16.25
C CYS A 343 -5.93 22.90 17.20
N ASN A 344 -6.31 24.14 16.88
CA ASN A 344 -7.08 25.00 17.78
C ASN A 344 -8.42 24.36 18.19
N GLY A 345 -8.63 24.21 19.50
CA GLY A 345 -9.85 23.62 20.06
C GLY A 345 -10.06 22.13 19.74
N LYS A 346 -9.01 21.41 19.27
CA LYS A 346 -9.08 19.97 18.93
C LYS A 346 -8.45 19.09 20.01
N ASN A 347 -8.92 17.84 20.11
CA ASN A 347 -8.28 16.78 20.88
C ASN A 347 -7.22 16.09 20.02
N VAL A 348 -5.95 16.29 20.37
CA VAL A 348 -4.79 15.82 19.60
C VAL A 348 -4.13 14.64 20.30
N PHE A 349 -4.05 13.50 19.63
CA PHE A 349 -3.24 12.36 20.05
C PHE A 349 -1.91 12.39 19.30
N MET A 350 -0.81 12.59 20.00
CA MET A 350 0.53 12.61 19.43
C MET A 350 1.31 11.39 19.90
N ARG A 351 1.58 10.46 18.98
CA ARG A 351 2.50 9.36 19.26
C ARG A 351 3.94 9.84 19.11
N VAL A 352 4.71 9.73 20.16
CA VAL A 352 6.14 10.09 20.19
C VAL A 352 7.02 8.87 20.46
N ASP A 353 8.30 8.98 20.11
CA ASP A 353 9.31 7.96 20.41
C ASP A 353 10.25 8.42 21.53
N TYR A 354 9.80 8.32 22.78
CA TYR A 354 10.60 8.67 23.97
C TYR A 354 11.27 7.47 24.63
N ASN A 355 11.67 6.47 23.83
CA ASN A 355 12.46 5.37 24.32
C ASN A 355 13.93 5.79 24.53
N VAL A 356 14.17 6.60 25.57
CA VAL A 356 15.47 7.18 25.94
C VAL A 356 16.31 6.25 26.83
N PRO A 357 17.65 6.30 26.76
CA PRO A 357 18.50 5.58 27.69
C PRO A 357 18.46 6.23 29.09
N ILE A 358 18.50 5.39 30.12
CA ILE A 358 18.51 5.81 31.53
C ILE A 358 19.65 5.11 32.27
N ASN A 359 20.15 5.77 33.31
CA ASN A 359 21.04 5.14 34.28
C ASN A 359 20.22 4.21 35.17
N GLU A 360 20.49 2.90 35.13
CA GLU A 360 19.70 1.91 35.86
C GLU A 360 19.73 2.09 37.39
N LYS A 361 20.74 2.78 37.94
CA LYS A 361 20.87 3.03 39.38
C LYS A 361 20.18 4.31 39.83
N THR A 362 20.32 5.41 39.07
CA THR A 362 19.76 6.72 39.44
C THR A 362 18.39 6.98 38.82
N LYS A 363 17.98 6.18 37.83
CA LYS A 363 16.81 6.38 36.95
C LYS A 363 16.84 7.69 36.15
N GLU A 364 17.97 8.40 36.14
CA GLU A 364 18.14 9.64 35.37
C GLU A 364 18.30 9.33 33.89
N ILE A 365 17.73 10.19 33.05
CA ILE A 365 17.85 10.13 31.59
C ILE A 365 19.26 10.56 31.19
N THR A 366 19.97 9.70 30.46
CA THR A 366 21.37 9.97 30.05
C THR A 366 21.48 10.63 28.68
N ASP A 367 20.43 10.56 27.86
CA ASP A 367 20.35 11.21 26.56
C ASP A 367 18.90 11.65 26.27
N THR A 368 18.71 12.96 26.06
CA THR A 368 17.41 13.58 25.81
C THR A 368 17.08 13.77 24.34
N TYR A 369 17.97 13.38 23.42
CA TYR A 369 17.86 13.66 21.99
C TYR A 369 16.49 13.30 21.39
N ARG A 370 15.94 12.13 21.74
CA ARG A 370 14.63 11.67 21.28
C ARG A 370 13.46 12.54 21.76
N ILE A 371 13.58 13.10 22.96
CA ILE A 371 12.63 14.06 23.52
C ILE A 371 12.79 15.40 22.80
N ASP A 372 14.02 15.86 22.60
CA ASP A 372 14.31 17.14 21.96
C ASP A 372 13.80 17.21 20.51
N MET A 373 13.87 16.10 19.74
CA MET A 373 13.42 16.07 18.34
C MET A 373 11.92 16.32 18.17
N SER A 374 11.06 15.89 19.09
CA SER A 374 9.60 16.06 18.97
C SER A 374 9.14 17.45 19.40
N MET A 375 10.00 18.23 20.07
CA MET A 375 9.62 19.52 20.68
C MET A 375 9.12 20.53 19.66
N LYS A 376 9.64 20.49 18.42
CA LYS A 376 9.15 21.38 17.36
C LYS A 376 7.67 21.15 17.07
N THR A 377 7.26 19.89 16.95
CA THR A 377 5.86 19.51 16.72
C THR A 377 5.00 19.78 17.94
N LEU A 378 5.51 19.46 19.13
CA LEU A 378 4.82 19.72 20.38
C LEU A 378 4.53 21.22 20.58
N ASN A 379 5.51 22.07 20.33
CA ASN A 379 5.37 23.53 20.43
C ASN A 379 4.41 24.10 19.39
N LYS A 380 4.40 23.58 18.15
CA LYS A 380 3.39 23.95 17.14
C LYS A 380 1.98 23.60 17.60
N ILE A 381 1.77 22.38 18.08
CA ILE A 381 0.45 21.96 18.58
C ILE A 381 0.02 22.87 19.73
N LEU A 382 0.92 23.14 20.69
CA LEU A 382 0.63 24.01 21.84
C LEU A 382 0.36 25.47 21.44
N TYR A 383 1.05 25.97 20.41
CA TYR A 383 0.86 27.31 19.86
C TYR A 383 -0.56 27.48 19.29
N ASP A 384 -1.08 26.46 18.61
CA ASP A 384 -2.43 26.44 18.07
C ASP A 384 -3.53 26.40 19.14
N LYS A 385 -3.19 26.14 20.41
CA LYS A 385 -4.12 26.03 21.55
C LYS A 385 -5.13 24.87 21.39
N PRO A 386 -4.67 23.61 21.53
CA PRO A 386 -5.55 22.47 21.42
C PRO A 386 -6.48 22.41 22.62
N ASN A 387 -7.65 21.80 22.42
CA ASN A 387 -8.54 21.50 23.55
C ASN A 387 -7.88 20.46 24.48
N ARG A 388 -7.23 19.44 23.91
CA ARG A 388 -6.41 18.46 24.64
C ARG A 388 -5.23 18.01 23.79
N LEU A 389 -4.11 17.72 24.44
CA LEU A 389 -2.93 17.11 23.84
C LEU A 389 -2.53 15.89 24.66
N ILE A 390 -2.61 14.71 24.04
CA ILE A 390 -2.27 13.43 24.65
C ILE A 390 -0.98 12.92 24.02
N LEU A 391 0.07 12.77 24.83
CA LEU A 391 1.33 12.17 24.44
C LEU A 391 1.30 10.68 24.76
N ALA A 392 1.57 9.85 23.75
CA ALA A 392 1.68 8.41 23.93
C ALA A 392 3.06 7.92 23.47
N THR A 393 3.75 7.20 24.37
CA THR A 393 5.07 6.64 24.10
C THR A 393 5.16 5.17 24.51
N HIS A 394 6.20 4.48 24.04
CA HIS A 394 6.64 3.23 24.64
C HIS A 394 7.96 3.48 25.38
N PHE A 395 8.25 2.67 26.39
CA PHE A 395 9.54 2.74 27.09
C PHE A 395 10.07 1.33 27.40
N GLY A 396 11.29 1.04 26.97
CA GLY A 396 11.90 -0.28 27.10
C GLY A 396 11.10 -1.43 26.46
N ARG A 397 11.28 -2.64 27.03
CA ARG A 397 10.63 -3.89 26.58
C ARG A 397 10.00 -4.61 27.77
N PRO A 398 8.92 -4.07 28.36
CA PRO A 398 8.20 -4.75 29.43
C PRO A 398 7.55 -6.04 28.93
N LYS A 399 7.22 -6.94 29.86
CA LYS A 399 6.32 -8.06 29.55
C LYS A 399 4.90 -7.50 29.36
N PRO A 400 4.22 -7.74 28.23
CA PRO A 400 2.88 -7.22 28.00
C PRO A 400 1.90 -7.68 29.09
N GLY A 401 0.97 -6.82 29.49
CA GLY A 401 -0.02 -7.08 30.55
C GLY A 401 0.52 -6.96 31.98
N ILE A 402 1.82 -6.71 32.17
CA ILE A 402 2.46 -6.68 33.49
C ILE A 402 3.12 -5.31 33.73
N PHE A 403 2.60 -4.56 34.70
CA PHE A 403 3.23 -3.33 35.16
C PHE A 403 4.62 -3.61 35.75
N ASN A 404 5.59 -2.78 35.38
CA ASN A 404 6.92 -2.81 35.94
C ASN A 404 7.44 -1.38 36.08
N GLU A 405 7.71 -0.96 37.32
CA GLU A 405 8.18 0.38 37.66
C GLU A 405 9.46 0.79 36.91
N LYS A 406 10.31 -0.18 36.53
CA LYS A 406 11.50 0.09 35.69
C LYS A 406 11.14 0.72 34.34
N TYR A 407 9.96 0.43 33.82
CA TYR A 407 9.51 0.84 32.50
C TYR A 407 8.37 1.86 32.53
N THR A 408 8.10 2.50 33.66
CA THR A 408 7.11 3.60 33.71
C THR A 408 7.59 4.80 32.90
N THR A 409 6.66 5.46 32.23
CA THR A 409 6.89 6.70 31.49
C THR A 409 6.77 7.94 32.36
N SER A 410 6.32 7.81 33.61
CA SER A 410 6.27 8.94 34.57
C SER A 410 7.64 9.60 34.78
N ILE A 411 8.75 8.86 34.61
CA ILE A 411 10.11 9.40 34.66
C ILE A 411 10.40 10.47 33.58
N LEU A 412 9.57 10.54 32.54
CA LEU A 412 9.74 11.49 31.44
C LEU A 412 9.08 12.85 31.74
N LEU A 413 8.22 12.93 32.77
CA LEU A 413 7.42 14.12 33.08
C LEU A 413 8.32 15.34 33.29
N ASP A 414 9.31 15.25 34.16
CA ASP A 414 10.20 16.36 34.51
C ASP A 414 10.90 16.94 33.27
N GLU A 415 11.43 16.08 32.39
CA GLU A 415 12.11 16.52 31.17
C GLU A 415 11.15 17.13 30.15
N ILE A 416 9.90 16.65 30.06
CA ILE A 416 8.87 17.22 29.17
C ILE A 416 8.42 18.58 29.72
N GLU A 417 8.02 18.65 30.99
CA GLU A 417 7.54 19.87 31.64
C GLU A 417 8.57 20.99 31.58
N LYS A 418 9.84 20.67 31.82
CA LYS A 418 10.97 21.61 31.71
C LYS A 418 11.07 22.24 30.32
N ARG A 419 10.75 21.51 29.25
CA ARG A 419 10.85 22.00 27.86
C ARG A 419 9.64 22.80 27.42
N ILE A 420 8.44 22.40 27.83
CA ILE A 420 7.21 23.08 27.43
C ILE A 420 6.78 24.17 28.42
N SER A 421 7.42 24.25 29.59
CA SER A 421 7.08 25.19 30.67
C SER A 421 5.60 25.15 31.07
N LYS A 422 5.00 23.95 31.03
CA LYS A 422 3.60 23.68 31.37
C LYS A 422 3.50 22.36 32.10
N ARG A 423 2.54 22.28 33.02
CA ARG A 423 2.24 21.06 33.77
C ARG A 423 1.64 19.99 32.85
N VAL A 424 2.11 18.76 32.97
CA VAL A 424 1.64 17.58 32.24
C VAL A 424 0.96 16.64 33.24
N ILE A 425 -0.27 16.22 32.95
CA ILE A 425 -0.97 15.24 33.78
C ILE A 425 -0.62 13.83 33.32
N PHE A 426 -0.26 12.99 34.27
CA PHE A 426 0.05 11.59 34.00
C PHE A 426 -1.20 10.71 34.03
N LEU A 427 -1.45 9.99 32.93
CA LEU A 427 -2.56 9.05 32.79
C LEU A 427 -2.07 7.63 33.06
N LYS A 428 -2.20 7.20 34.32
CA LYS A 428 -1.68 5.91 34.81
C LYS A 428 -2.23 4.68 34.08
N ASN A 429 -3.43 4.78 33.50
CA ASN A 429 -4.08 3.67 32.80
C ASN A 429 -3.73 3.60 31.29
N GLY A 430 -2.87 4.50 30.78
CA GLY A 430 -2.34 4.40 29.42
C GLY A 430 -3.42 4.33 28.34
N LEU A 431 -3.43 3.26 27.53
CA LEU A 431 -4.44 3.06 26.47
C LEU A 431 -5.84 2.72 27.00
N GLU A 432 -5.97 2.40 28.29
CA GLU A 432 -7.23 2.11 28.99
C GLU A 432 -7.70 3.30 29.86
N THR A 433 -7.15 4.48 29.62
CA THR A 433 -7.51 5.71 30.33
C THR A 433 -9.03 5.94 30.29
N LYS A 434 -9.62 6.15 31.47
CA LYS A 434 -11.06 6.41 31.64
C LYS A 434 -11.36 7.90 31.60
N GLU A 435 -12.63 8.23 31.36
CA GLU A 435 -13.11 9.63 31.26
C GLU A 435 -12.74 10.51 32.45
N GLU A 436 -12.88 9.98 33.66
CA GLU A 436 -12.55 10.66 34.91
C GLU A 436 -11.07 11.10 35.02
N GLU A 437 -10.15 10.44 34.31
CA GLU A 437 -8.70 10.74 34.40
C GLU A 437 -8.28 11.93 33.53
N TYR A 438 -9.06 12.29 32.50
CA TYR A 438 -8.71 13.37 31.57
C TYR A 438 -9.70 14.55 31.61
N LEU A 439 -10.73 14.48 32.44
CA LEU A 439 -11.58 15.61 32.82
C LEU A 439 -10.85 16.44 33.90
N SER A 440 -9.99 17.36 33.47
CA SER A 440 -9.21 18.23 34.37
C SER A 440 -9.06 19.64 33.80
N ASP A 441 -8.67 20.59 34.64
CA ASP A 441 -8.34 21.97 34.22
C ASP A 441 -7.08 22.06 33.34
N SER A 442 -6.22 21.02 33.35
CA SER A 442 -5.09 20.93 32.43
C SER A 442 -5.50 20.27 31.11
N ASN A 443 -4.84 20.67 30.03
CA ASN A 443 -5.09 20.15 28.70
C ASN A 443 -3.94 19.33 28.10
N ILE A 444 -2.87 19.05 28.86
CA ILE A 444 -1.71 18.28 28.39
C ILE A 444 -1.54 17.03 29.23
N PHE A 445 -1.46 15.88 28.56
CA PHE A 445 -1.44 14.56 29.18
C PHE A 445 -0.28 13.71 28.66
N LEU A 446 0.30 12.90 29.53
CA LEU A 446 1.24 11.83 29.17
C LEU A 446 0.62 10.50 29.59
N MET A 447 0.41 9.60 28.63
CA MET A 447 -0.03 8.23 28.88
C MET A 447 1.09 7.39 29.47
N GLU A 448 0.71 6.50 30.38
CA GLU A 448 1.58 5.40 30.78
C GLU A 448 1.98 4.54 29.57
N ASN A 449 3.10 3.83 29.71
CA ASN A 449 3.75 3.02 28.70
C ASN A 449 2.76 2.16 27.90
N THR A 450 2.60 2.49 26.62
CA THR A 450 1.73 1.77 25.70
C THR A 450 1.97 0.25 25.69
N ARG A 451 3.22 -0.20 25.92
CA ARG A 451 3.58 -1.63 25.93
C ARG A 451 3.20 -2.39 27.21
N PHE A 452 2.65 -1.73 28.22
CA PHE A 452 2.03 -2.44 29.34
C PHE A 452 0.71 -3.11 28.93
N HIS A 453 0.09 -2.69 27.83
CA HIS A 453 -1.13 -3.31 27.32
C HIS A 453 -0.79 -4.47 26.37
N GLU A 454 -1.42 -5.62 26.58
CA GLU A 454 -1.17 -6.84 25.80
C GLU A 454 -1.42 -6.65 24.30
N TYR A 455 -2.49 -5.91 23.98
CA TYR A 455 -2.92 -5.63 22.62
C TYR A 455 -2.08 -4.55 21.91
N GLU A 456 -1.14 -3.87 22.57
CA GLU A 456 -0.30 -2.86 21.89
C GLU A 456 0.58 -3.51 20.82
N THR A 457 1.26 -4.61 21.13
CA THR A 457 2.15 -5.29 20.16
C THR A 457 1.47 -6.44 19.43
N ASN A 458 0.36 -6.96 19.97
CA ASN A 458 -0.44 -8.04 19.40
C ASN A 458 -1.92 -7.61 19.34
N PRO A 459 -2.31 -6.71 18.42
CA PRO A 459 -3.71 -6.30 18.33
C PRO A 459 -4.59 -7.50 17.95
N SER A 460 -5.50 -7.90 18.83
CA SER A 460 -6.60 -8.79 18.49
C SER A 460 -7.59 -8.01 17.62
N GLY A 461 -8.23 -8.67 16.65
CA GLY A 461 -9.17 -8.04 15.70
C GLY A 461 -10.44 -7.44 16.31
N ASP A 462 -10.55 -7.41 17.64
CA ASP A 462 -11.61 -6.72 18.36
C ASP A 462 -11.39 -5.20 18.30
N LYS A 463 -12.47 -4.43 18.12
CA LYS A 463 -12.43 -2.98 17.94
C LYS A 463 -11.88 -2.29 19.20
N PHE A 464 -10.56 -2.11 19.29
CA PHE A 464 -9.95 -1.19 20.25
C PHE A 464 -10.62 0.18 20.12
N ASN A 465 -11.10 0.72 21.23
CA ASN A 465 -11.70 2.04 21.29
C ASN A 465 -11.14 2.81 22.48
N LEU A 466 -10.33 3.83 22.19
CA LEU A 466 -9.84 4.75 23.22
C LEU A 466 -11.03 5.59 23.72
N SER A 467 -11.26 5.61 25.03
CA SER A 467 -12.37 6.38 25.62
C SER A 467 -12.23 7.90 25.44
N ILE A 468 -11.05 8.38 25.07
CA ILE A 468 -10.80 9.79 24.77
C ILE A 468 -11.15 10.04 23.29
N PRO A 469 -12.09 10.95 22.97
CA PRO A 469 -12.40 11.30 21.58
C PRO A 469 -11.22 12.05 20.95
N ILE A 470 -10.69 11.55 19.83
CA ILE A 470 -9.53 12.12 19.12
C ILE A 470 -9.95 12.76 17.80
N ASP A 471 -9.68 14.05 17.65
CA ASP A 471 -9.92 14.79 16.41
C ASP A 471 -8.75 14.71 15.44
N ILE A 472 -7.52 14.69 15.97
CA ILE A 472 -6.28 14.69 15.19
C ILE A 472 -5.32 13.66 15.76
N PHE A 473 -4.87 12.73 14.91
CA PHE A 473 -3.76 11.85 15.20
C PHE A 473 -2.47 12.38 14.54
N VAL A 474 -1.44 12.55 15.35
CA VAL A 474 -0.11 13.01 14.93
C VAL A 474 0.88 11.88 15.16
N ASN A 475 1.43 11.33 14.07
CA ASN A 475 2.52 10.38 14.16
C ASN A 475 3.86 11.11 14.20
N GLU A 476 4.52 11.11 15.35
CA GLU A 476 5.89 11.59 15.55
C GLU A 476 6.83 10.44 16.02
N ALA A 477 6.47 9.19 15.71
CA ALA A 477 7.20 7.98 16.13
C ALA A 477 7.58 7.10 14.93
N PHE A 478 8.50 7.60 14.09
CA PHE A 478 8.90 6.91 12.85
C PHE A 478 9.37 5.47 13.10
N SER A 479 10.18 5.26 14.14
CA SER A 479 10.74 3.94 14.49
C SER A 479 9.68 2.87 14.76
N CYS A 480 8.47 3.26 15.16
CA CYS A 480 7.36 2.35 15.45
C CYS A 480 6.37 2.20 14.27
N SER A 481 6.50 3.03 13.25
CA SER A 481 5.53 3.14 12.16
C SER A 481 5.52 1.93 11.21
N HIS A 482 6.55 1.09 11.26
CA HIS A 482 6.62 -0.17 10.52
C HIS A 482 5.91 -1.33 11.23
N ARG A 483 5.30 -1.10 12.40
CA ARG A 483 4.64 -2.14 13.19
C ARG A 483 3.16 -1.89 13.27
N LYS A 484 2.39 -2.97 13.22
CA LYS A 484 0.94 -2.96 13.44
C LYS A 484 0.64 -2.86 14.94
N HIS A 485 1.05 -1.77 15.58
CA HIS A 485 0.75 -1.52 16.98
C HIS A 485 -0.61 -0.82 17.16
N THR A 486 -1.28 -1.05 18.29
CA THR A 486 -2.58 -0.43 18.61
C THR A 486 -2.49 1.09 18.60
N SER A 487 -1.53 1.66 19.32
CA SER A 487 -1.31 3.11 19.39
C SER A 487 -0.86 3.76 18.08
N MET A 488 -0.56 2.97 17.03
CA MET A 488 -0.18 3.44 15.71
C MET A 488 -1.28 3.28 14.67
N SER A 489 -2.06 2.20 14.76
CA SER A 489 -2.95 1.77 13.66
C SER A 489 -4.44 1.86 14.02
N TYR A 490 -4.76 1.87 15.33
CA TYR A 490 -6.14 1.73 15.81
C TYR A 490 -6.64 2.96 16.59
N ILE A 491 -5.86 4.05 16.63
CA ILE A 491 -6.36 5.33 17.12
C ILE A 491 -7.32 5.92 16.08
N ASN A 492 -8.62 5.86 16.38
CA ASN A 492 -9.64 6.40 15.48
C ASN A 492 -9.61 7.93 15.50
N SER A 493 -9.36 8.54 14.34
CA SER A 493 -9.31 9.99 14.18
C SER A 493 -9.65 10.39 12.74
N PRO A 494 -10.47 11.44 12.54
CA PRO A 494 -10.82 11.90 11.20
C PRO A 494 -9.66 12.57 10.45
N ILE A 495 -8.62 13.03 11.15
CA ILE A 495 -7.43 13.68 10.59
C ILE A 495 -6.18 12.94 11.09
N LYS A 496 -5.38 12.40 10.16
CA LYS A 496 -4.07 11.80 10.46
C LYS A 496 -2.97 12.61 9.77
N CYS A 497 -1.90 12.93 10.49
CA CYS A 497 -0.80 13.76 10.00
C CYS A 497 0.56 13.30 10.55
N TYR A 498 1.63 13.71 9.89
CA TYR A 498 2.99 13.52 10.41
C TYR A 498 3.46 14.72 11.21
N GLY A 499 4.09 14.45 12.34
CA GLY A 499 4.93 15.46 12.98
C GLY A 499 6.13 15.82 12.11
N TYR A 500 6.80 16.94 12.40
CA TYR A 500 7.89 17.44 11.56
C TYR A 500 9.02 16.43 11.37
N GLN A 501 9.36 15.65 12.41
CA GLN A 501 10.49 14.73 12.31
C GLN A 501 10.14 13.53 11.43
N VAL A 502 8.98 12.92 11.63
CA VAL A 502 8.49 11.84 10.76
C VAL A 502 8.31 12.32 9.32
N TYR A 503 7.78 13.52 9.14
CA TYR A 503 7.61 14.10 7.81
C TYR A 503 8.97 14.28 7.10
N LYS A 504 9.99 14.79 7.81
CA LYS A 504 11.35 14.93 7.27
C LYS A 504 12.00 13.59 6.97
N GLU A 505 11.81 12.58 7.81
CA GLU A 505 12.25 11.20 7.54
C GLU A 505 11.66 10.68 6.23
N ILE A 506 10.35 10.82 6.05
CA ILE A 506 9.63 10.35 4.87
C ILE A 506 10.05 11.13 3.62
N ASP A 507 10.22 12.46 3.71
CA ASP A 507 10.74 13.28 2.61
C ASP A 507 12.13 12.80 2.18
N ALA A 508 13.05 12.60 3.14
CA ALA A 508 14.39 12.11 2.86
C ALA A 508 14.37 10.73 2.21
N LEU A 509 13.56 9.79 2.70
CA LEU A 509 13.47 8.45 2.11
C LEU A 509 12.78 8.45 0.74
N ASN A 510 11.84 9.38 0.49
CA ASN A 510 11.21 9.54 -0.82
C ASN A 510 12.20 10.02 -1.89
N LEU A 511 13.28 10.72 -1.52
CA LEU A 511 14.38 11.01 -2.43
C LEU A 511 15.07 9.74 -2.95
N ILE A 512 14.91 8.60 -2.29
CA ILE A 512 15.42 7.30 -2.73
C ILE A 512 14.31 6.53 -3.45
N VAL A 513 13.13 6.44 -2.85
CA VAL A 513 12.05 5.56 -3.29
C VAL A 513 11.31 6.10 -4.51
N LYS A 514 11.05 7.42 -4.57
CA LYS A 514 10.30 8.09 -5.65
C LYS A 514 11.23 8.77 -6.67
N ASN A 515 12.53 8.47 -6.63
CA ASN A 515 13.51 9.09 -7.53
C ASN A 515 13.33 8.65 -8.99
N LYS A 516 13.30 9.62 -9.91
CA LYS A 516 13.20 9.38 -11.36
C LYS A 516 14.40 9.85 -12.18
N LYS A 517 15.33 10.63 -11.60
CA LYS A 517 16.37 11.34 -12.39
C LYS A 517 17.77 11.37 -11.77
N SER A 518 17.87 11.48 -10.44
CA SER A 518 19.16 11.66 -9.76
C SER A 518 19.94 10.34 -9.66
N LYS A 519 21.27 10.41 -9.70
CA LYS A 519 22.12 9.25 -9.41
C LYS A 519 22.24 9.03 -7.91
N ILE A 520 21.97 7.81 -7.46
CA ILE A 520 21.97 7.43 -6.05
C ILE A 520 23.06 6.40 -5.76
N LEU A 521 23.90 6.71 -4.78
CA LEU A 521 24.83 5.77 -4.15
C LEU A 521 24.30 5.34 -2.78
N ALA A 522 24.20 4.03 -2.55
CA ALA A 522 23.97 3.46 -1.22
C ALA A 522 25.27 2.86 -0.68
N ILE A 523 25.72 3.32 0.49
CA ILE A 523 26.90 2.83 1.21
C ILE A 523 26.41 1.92 2.34
N ILE A 524 26.74 0.63 2.26
CA ILE A 524 26.26 -0.40 3.18
C ILE A 524 27.42 -0.97 4.00
N GLY A 525 27.53 -0.53 5.24
CA GLY A 525 28.52 -0.98 6.22
C GLY A 525 27.92 -1.78 7.39
N GLY A 526 28.67 -1.95 8.47
CA GLY A 526 28.25 -2.64 9.69
C GLY A 526 28.68 -4.11 9.79
N ASN A 527 28.15 -4.78 10.82
CA ASN A 527 28.66 -6.09 11.28
C ASN A 527 27.89 -7.32 10.77
N LYS A 528 26.65 -7.17 10.32
CA LYS A 528 25.78 -8.29 9.94
C LYS A 528 25.03 -7.98 8.64
N ILE A 529 25.26 -8.81 7.63
CA ILE A 529 24.54 -8.76 6.35
C ILE A 529 23.08 -9.19 6.49
N ASP A 530 22.79 -10.18 7.34
CA ASP A 530 21.44 -10.77 7.46
C ASP A 530 20.37 -9.70 7.70
N ASP A 531 20.67 -8.73 8.57
CA ASP A 531 19.76 -7.63 8.92
C ASP A 531 19.53 -6.62 7.77
N LYS A 532 20.36 -6.67 6.73
CA LYS A 532 20.36 -5.71 5.61
C LYS A 532 19.89 -6.30 4.30
N ILE A 533 19.71 -7.63 4.20
CA ILE A 533 19.25 -8.32 2.99
C ILE A 533 17.98 -7.68 2.39
N PRO A 534 16.89 -7.46 3.16
CA PRO A 534 15.66 -6.88 2.60
C PRO A 534 15.88 -5.46 2.06
N MET A 535 16.66 -4.65 2.78
CA MET A 535 17.01 -3.29 2.36
C MET A 535 17.83 -3.31 1.07
N MET A 536 18.87 -4.14 1.01
CA MET A 536 19.75 -4.26 -0.16
C MET A 536 19.01 -4.79 -1.39
N GLU A 537 18.10 -5.76 -1.21
CA GLU A 537 17.25 -6.23 -2.31
C GLU A 537 16.37 -5.11 -2.87
N SER A 538 15.74 -4.31 -2.00
CA SER A 538 14.93 -3.17 -2.43
C SER A 538 15.77 -2.07 -3.08
N LEU A 539 16.86 -1.66 -2.42
CA LEU A 539 17.77 -0.63 -2.93
C LEU A 539 18.32 -1.02 -4.30
N SER A 540 18.68 -2.29 -4.51
CA SER A 540 19.26 -2.75 -5.79
C SER A 540 18.33 -2.52 -6.99
N LYS A 541 17.02 -2.39 -6.77
CA LYS A 541 16.03 -2.08 -7.81
C LYS A 541 15.85 -0.57 -8.03
N LYS A 542 16.30 0.27 -7.10
CA LYS A 542 15.98 1.71 -7.02
C LYS A 542 17.21 2.61 -7.23
N VAL A 543 18.36 2.24 -6.66
CA VAL A 543 19.61 3.03 -6.71
C VAL A 543 20.49 2.65 -7.90
N ASP A 544 21.52 3.46 -8.15
CA ASP A 544 22.44 3.27 -9.27
C ASP A 544 23.69 2.49 -8.83
N THR A 545 24.18 2.72 -7.62
CA THR A 545 25.34 2.01 -7.07
C THR A 545 25.08 1.57 -5.62
N ILE A 546 25.47 0.35 -5.27
CA ILE A 546 25.57 -0.12 -3.88
C ILE A 546 27.02 -0.45 -3.58
N PHE A 547 27.62 0.28 -2.65
CA PHE A 547 28.96 0.01 -2.15
C PHE A 547 28.89 -0.76 -0.83
N VAL A 548 29.45 -1.96 -0.79
CA VAL A 548 29.43 -2.84 0.38
C VAL A 548 30.80 -2.81 1.06
N ALA A 549 30.81 -2.44 2.34
CA ALA A 549 32.03 -2.24 3.13
C ALA A 549 31.88 -2.75 4.57
N GLY A 550 32.95 -2.58 5.35
CA GLY A 550 33.04 -3.05 6.73
C GLY A 550 33.00 -4.56 6.84
N ASN A 551 32.70 -5.06 8.04
CA ASN A 551 32.73 -6.49 8.35
C ASN A 551 31.75 -7.33 7.48
N ASN A 552 30.78 -6.69 6.81
CA ASN A 552 29.93 -7.33 5.80
C ASN A 552 30.75 -8.07 4.73
N VAL A 553 31.90 -7.54 4.30
CA VAL A 553 32.68 -8.16 3.20
C VAL A 553 33.40 -9.45 3.60
N ASN A 554 33.54 -9.73 4.89
CA ASN A 554 34.21 -10.93 5.38
C ASN A 554 33.45 -12.23 5.08
N ASN A 555 32.15 -12.13 4.77
CA ASN A 555 31.27 -13.29 4.58
C ASN A 555 30.63 -13.35 3.19
N LEU A 556 31.19 -12.70 2.17
CA LEU A 556 30.59 -12.63 0.83
C LEU A 556 30.30 -14.02 0.22
N ASP A 557 31.17 -15.00 0.44
CA ASP A 557 30.99 -16.37 -0.07
C ASP A 557 29.72 -17.04 0.49
N LYS A 558 29.39 -16.80 1.77
CA LYS A 558 28.15 -17.28 2.40
C LYS A 558 26.91 -16.71 1.71
N TYR A 559 26.99 -15.48 1.20
CA TYR A 559 25.87 -14.75 0.59
C TYR A 559 25.96 -14.67 -0.94
N LYS A 560 26.78 -15.51 -1.58
CA LYS A 560 27.01 -15.48 -3.02
C LYS A 560 25.73 -15.59 -3.85
N CYS A 561 24.79 -16.47 -3.45
CA CYS A 561 23.49 -16.60 -4.12
C CYS A 561 22.67 -15.31 -4.05
N PHE A 562 22.66 -14.64 -2.90
CA PHE A 562 21.96 -13.37 -2.71
C PHE A 562 22.58 -12.26 -3.57
N PHE A 563 23.91 -12.11 -3.53
CA PHE A 563 24.59 -11.10 -4.34
C PHE A 563 24.43 -11.34 -5.84
N ASN A 564 24.45 -12.60 -6.29
CA ASN A 564 24.15 -12.93 -7.69
C ASN A 564 22.71 -12.58 -8.08
N LYS A 565 21.74 -12.76 -7.16
CA LYS A 565 20.34 -12.37 -7.39
C LYS A 565 20.22 -10.86 -7.63
N ILE A 566 20.85 -10.03 -6.78
CA ILE A 566 20.69 -8.57 -6.86
C ILE A 566 21.55 -7.92 -7.95
N LYS A 567 22.62 -8.57 -8.41
CA LYS A 567 23.45 -8.08 -9.54
C LYS A 567 22.69 -7.93 -10.86
N ASN A 568 21.57 -8.64 -11.01
CA ASN A 568 20.70 -8.52 -12.20
C ASN A 568 19.71 -7.35 -12.11
N ASN A 569 19.69 -6.63 -11.00
CA ASN A 569 18.84 -5.45 -10.83
C ASN A 569 19.54 -4.19 -11.37
N LYS A 570 18.94 -3.02 -11.14
CA LYS A 570 19.43 -1.72 -11.63
C LYS A 570 20.83 -1.38 -11.10
N ALA A 571 21.08 -1.64 -9.81
CA ALA A 571 22.26 -1.14 -9.14
C ALA A 571 23.54 -1.92 -9.50
N GLU A 572 24.63 -1.19 -9.76
CA GLU A 572 25.98 -1.73 -9.77
C GLU A 572 26.42 -2.05 -8.34
N ILE A 573 26.88 -3.28 -8.09
CA ILE A 573 27.33 -3.71 -6.76
C ILE A 573 28.86 -3.68 -6.71
N ILE A 574 29.40 -2.81 -5.85
CA ILE A 574 30.84 -2.63 -5.62
C ILE A 574 31.17 -3.12 -4.21
N TYR A 575 32.29 -3.84 -4.07
CA TYR A 575 32.76 -4.34 -2.78
C TYR A 575 34.09 -3.68 -2.42
N ALA A 576 34.33 -3.48 -1.13
CA ALA A 576 35.68 -3.21 -0.64
C ALA A 576 36.61 -4.38 -1.00
N ILE A 577 37.79 -4.05 -1.54
CA ILE A 577 38.82 -4.97 -2.04
C ILE A 577 40.05 -5.04 -1.13
N ASP A 578 40.15 -4.15 -0.15
CA ASP A 578 41.20 -4.10 0.87
C ASP A 578 40.63 -3.62 2.20
N GLY A 579 41.33 -3.97 3.29
CA GLY A 579 40.85 -3.72 4.65
C GLY A 579 41.96 -3.74 5.69
N ILE A 580 41.62 -3.24 6.88
CA ILE A 580 42.44 -3.31 8.07
C ILE A 580 41.80 -4.33 9.01
N GLY A 581 42.57 -5.29 9.50
CA GLY A 581 42.04 -6.30 10.41
C GLY A 581 43.02 -7.36 10.86
N ASN A 582 42.51 -8.40 11.52
CA ASN A 582 43.28 -9.51 12.04
C ASN A 582 42.37 -10.73 12.34
N LEU A 583 42.85 -11.76 13.05
CA LEU A 583 42.02 -12.89 13.48
C LEU A 583 40.91 -12.44 14.45
N THR A 584 41.22 -11.47 15.33
CA THR A 584 40.28 -10.86 16.27
C THR A 584 40.54 -9.35 16.35
N PRO A 585 39.56 -8.54 16.75
CA PRO A 585 39.74 -7.09 16.89
C PRO A 585 40.64 -6.71 18.07
N LEU A 586 41.06 -7.67 18.90
CA LEU A 586 41.96 -7.43 20.04
C LEU A 586 43.46 -7.49 19.67
N GLN A 587 43.77 -7.88 18.43
CA GLN A 587 45.13 -7.99 17.94
C GLN A 587 45.51 -6.76 17.11
N ASP A 588 46.82 -6.51 17.00
CA ASP A 588 47.34 -5.37 16.24
C ASP A 588 46.79 -5.35 14.81
N PRO A 589 46.32 -4.19 14.32
CA PRO A 589 45.71 -4.06 13.01
C PRO A 589 46.72 -4.32 11.90
N ILE A 590 46.36 -5.19 10.95
CA ILE A 590 47.17 -5.47 9.76
C ILE A 590 46.39 -5.06 8.53
N TYR A 591 47.06 -4.32 7.65
CA TYR A 591 46.54 -3.98 6.34
C TYR A 591 46.63 -5.18 5.38
N SER A 592 45.54 -5.48 4.65
CA SER A 592 45.51 -6.59 3.69
C SER A 592 44.68 -6.26 2.44
N MET A 593 45.21 -6.69 1.28
CA MET A 593 44.56 -6.63 -0.04
C MET A 593 43.74 -7.87 -0.39
N SER A 594 43.69 -8.90 0.49
CA SER A 594 42.92 -10.11 0.23
C SER A 594 42.47 -10.77 1.53
N TYR A 595 41.16 -10.92 1.69
CA TYR A 595 40.55 -11.61 2.82
C TYR A 595 40.86 -13.12 2.85
N LEU A 596 41.27 -13.70 1.71
CA LEU A 596 41.43 -15.15 1.53
C LEU A 596 42.79 -15.70 1.97
N LYS A 597 43.81 -14.86 2.16
CA LYS A 597 45.09 -15.31 2.72
C LYS A 597 45.02 -15.23 4.25
N ASN A 598 44.93 -16.40 4.89
CA ASN A 598 45.17 -16.65 6.33
C ASN A 598 43.99 -16.52 7.33
N LYS A 599 42.72 -16.61 6.90
CA LYS A 599 41.53 -16.51 7.80
C LYS A 599 41.42 -15.19 8.59
N MET A 600 42.04 -14.12 8.10
CA MET A 600 41.95 -12.80 8.71
C MET A 600 40.62 -12.13 8.34
N LEU A 601 40.03 -11.40 9.28
CA LEU A 601 38.81 -10.63 9.10
C LEU A 601 39.15 -9.14 9.02
N TRP A 602 38.49 -8.39 8.15
CA TRP A 602 38.59 -6.93 8.10
C TRP A 602 37.60 -6.29 9.07
N PHE A 603 38.10 -5.41 9.92
CA PHE A 603 37.32 -4.65 10.90
C PHE A 603 37.20 -3.18 10.53
N ASP A 604 37.96 -2.70 9.53
CA ASP A 604 37.79 -1.39 8.89
C ASP A 604 38.15 -1.47 7.40
N ILE A 605 37.72 -0.48 6.62
CA ILE A 605 37.98 -0.36 5.18
C ILE A 605 39.45 0.02 4.90
N GLY A 606 40.02 -0.51 3.82
CA GLY A 606 41.35 -0.16 3.35
C GLY A 606 41.37 1.10 2.48
N HIS A 607 42.57 1.64 2.25
CA HIS A 607 42.72 2.92 1.57
C HIS A 607 42.36 2.87 0.06
N PHE A 608 42.58 1.75 -0.64
CA PHE A 608 42.16 1.66 -2.05
C PHE A 608 40.63 1.64 -2.18
N SER A 609 39.97 0.88 -1.32
CA SER A 609 38.51 0.80 -1.26
C SER A 609 37.90 2.14 -0.83
N LEU A 610 38.53 2.84 0.11
CA LEU A 610 38.09 4.16 0.53
C LEU A 610 38.22 5.21 -0.59
N ASN A 611 39.32 5.18 -1.35
CA ASN A 611 39.47 6.04 -2.52
C ASN A 611 38.42 5.75 -3.60
N ASN A 612 38.16 4.46 -3.89
CA ASN A 612 37.10 4.07 -4.81
C ASN A 612 35.72 4.54 -4.33
N LEU A 613 35.43 4.38 -3.04
CA LEU A 613 34.18 4.88 -2.44
C LEU A 613 34.03 6.40 -2.59
N ILE A 614 35.11 7.15 -2.41
CA ILE A 614 35.13 8.61 -2.60
C ILE A 614 34.85 8.97 -4.07
N GLU A 615 35.39 8.24 -5.04
CA GLU A 615 35.07 8.42 -6.46
C GLU A 615 33.58 8.18 -6.75
N GLU A 616 33.00 7.13 -6.18
CA GLU A 616 31.56 6.86 -6.29
C GLU A 616 30.71 7.96 -5.64
N CYS A 617 31.14 8.49 -4.50
CA CYS A 617 30.49 9.62 -3.85
C CYS A 617 30.48 10.86 -4.76
N ASN A 618 31.54 11.07 -5.55
CA ASN A 618 31.62 12.17 -6.50
C ASN A 618 30.63 12.03 -7.67
N LYS A 619 30.38 10.81 -8.13
CA LYS A 619 29.45 10.52 -9.24
C LYS A 619 27.97 10.63 -8.85
N ALA A 620 27.64 10.49 -7.57
CA ALA A 620 26.27 10.45 -7.07
C ALA A 620 25.70 11.85 -6.73
N ASP A 621 24.42 12.08 -6.99
CA ASP A 621 23.71 13.29 -6.54
C ASP A 621 23.17 13.12 -5.11
N ILE A 622 22.78 11.89 -4.78
CA ILE A 622 22.20 11.49 -3.49
C ILE A 622 23.05 10.34 -2.93
N ILE A 623 23.42 10.46 -1.65
CA ILE A 623 24.21 9.45 -0.94
C ILE A 623 23.41 8.96 0.26
N PHE A 624 23.14 7.67 0.31
CA PHE A 624 22.52 7.00 1.46
C PHE A 624 23.55 6.16 2.19
N TRP A 625 23.91 6.51 3.41
CA TRP A 625 24.93 5.79 4.20
C TRP A 625 24.29 5.04 5.36
N ASN A 626 24.31 3.70 5.30
CA ASN A 626 23.75 2.81 6.32
C ASN A 626 24.73 1.72 6.79
N GLY A 627 25.30 1.93 7.98
CA GLY A 627 26.32 1.10 8.61
C GLY A 627 27.72 1.69 8.47
N THR A 628 28.47 1.73 9.58
CA THR A 628 29.86 2.24 9.62
C THR A 628 30.80 1.37 8.78
N LEU A 629 31.91 1.95 8.31
CA LEU A 629 32.91 1.22 7.52
C LEU A 629 33.81 0.33 8.39
N GLY A 630 33.81 0.55 9.70
CA GLY A 630 34.53 -0.26 10.68
C GLY A 630 33.95 -0.18 12.09
N ILE A 631 34.67 -0.73 13.07
CA ILE A 631 34.28 -0.75 14.49
C ILE A 631 34.59 0.62 15.09
N VAL A 632 33.56 1.46 15.23
CA VAL A 632 33.73 2.88 15.64
C VAL A 632 34.08 3.05 17.12
N GLU A 633 33.87 2.00 17.92
CA GLU A 633 34.25 1.93 19.32
C GLU A 633 35.74 1.66 19.52
N ASP A 634 36.45 1.25 18.47
CA ASP A 634 37.88 0.91 18.52
C ASP A 634 38.73 2.00 17.86
N GLU A 635 39.81 2.42 18.53
CA GLU A 635 40.67 3.51 18.06
C GLU A 635 41.37 3.19 16.71
N PHE A 636 41.64 1.92 16.43
CA PHE A 636 42.34 1.49 15.22
C PHE A 636 41.39 1.17 14.06
N TYR A 637 40.16 0.77 14.35
CA TYR A 637 39.18 0.33 13.34
C TYR A 637 38.07 1.35 13.04
N LYS A 638 38.16 2.58 13.58
CA LYS A 638 37.20 3.66 13.29
C LYS A 638 37.62 4.60 12.16
N LEU A 639 38.90 4.59 11.77
CA LEU A 639 39.51 5.62 10.93
C LEU A 639 38.82 5.77 9.56
N GLY A 640 38.47 4.67 8.90
CA GLY A 640 37.76 4.71 7.62
C GLY A 640 36.40 5.39 7.73
N SER A 641 35.66 5.12 8.80
CA SER A 641 34.37 5.78 9.09
C SER A 641 34.53 7.27 9.39
N VAL A 642 35.60 7.66 10.10
CA VAL A 642 35.94 9.06 10.38
C VAL A 642 36.29 9.82 9.09
N ILE A 643 37.09 9.22 8.21
CA ILE A 643 37.47 9.84 6.94
C ILE A 643 36.24 10.01 6.05
N LEU A 644 35.40 8.97 5.92
CA LEU A 644 34.16 9.06 5.15
C LEU A 644 33.24 10.15 5.74
N TYR A 645 33.07 10.21 7.06
CA TYR A 645 32.30 11.25 7.72
C TYR A 645 32.79 12.65 7.34
N ASN A 646 34.08 12.93 7.53
CA ASN A 646 34.68 14.24 7.24
C ASN A 646 34.51 14.61 5.76
N TYR A 647 34.70 13.63 4.86
CA TYR A 647 34.52 13.83 3.43
C TYR A 647 33.07 14.18 3.10
N LEU A 648 32.12 13.33 3.49
CA LEU A 648 30.69 13.56 3.26
C LEU A 648 30.24 14.90 3.87
N ASN A 649 30.72 15.25 5.05
CA ASN A 649 30.35 16.50 5.73
C ASN A 649 30.85 17.77 5.01
N SER A 650 31.87 17.63 4.15
CA SER A 650 32.38 18.71 3.30
C SER A 650 31.60 18.90 1.99
N LEU A 651 30.74 17.95 1.61
CA LEU A 651 30.00 17.96 0.34
C LEU A 651 28.67 18.73 0.47
N HIS A 652 28.75 20.06 0.46
CA HIS A 652 27.59 20.93 0.64
C HIS A 652 26.55 20.88 -0.49
N ASN A 653 26.91 20.39 -1.67
CA ASN A 653 26.05 20.37 -2.87
C ASN A 653 25.30 19.03 -3.08
N LYS A 654 25.45 18.07 -2.17
CA LYS A 654 24.85 16.73 -2.31
C LYS A 654 23.82 16.47 -1.22
N LYS A 655 22.80 15.66 -1.53
CA LYS A 655 21.81 15.24 -0.53
C LYS A 655 22.30 13.97 0.15
N ILE A 656 22.81 14.11 1.38
CA ILE A 656 23.40 13.02 2.15
C ILE A 656 22.44 12.61 3.26
N ILE A 657 22.03 11.33 3.22
CA ILE A 657 21.07 10.73 4.14
C ILE A 657 21.79 9.67 4.95
N ILE A 658 21.86 9.85 6.27
CA ILE A 658 22.41 8.87 7.21
C ILE A 658 21.30 7.93 7.65
N GLY A 659 21.52 6.63 7.53
CA GLY A 659 20.59 5.56 7.89
C GLY A 659 21.16 4.62 8.94
N GLY A 660 20.28 4.04 9.76
CA GLY A 660 20.66 3.05 10.77
C GLY A 660 21.14 3.66 12.09
N GLY A 661 20.85 2.97 13.20
CA GLY A 661 21.12 3.46 14.55
C GLY A 661 22.60 3.68 14.82
N ASP A 662 23.46 2.72 14.44
CA ASP A 662 24.89 2.78 14.71
C ASP A 662 25.56 3.94 13.94
N THR A 663 25.17 4.16 12.68
CA THR A 663 25.73 5.26 11.86
C THR A 663 25.24 6.61 12.35
N ALA A 664 23.96 6.73 12.69
CA ALA A 664 23.44 7.97 13.31
C ALA A 664 24.12 8.25 14.65
N GLY A 665 24.30 7.22 15.50
CA GLY A 665 24.99 7.32 16.78
C GLY A 665 26.45 7.78 16.62
N PHE A 666 27.18 7.21 15.66
CA PHE A 666 28.54 7.64 15.32
C PHE A 666 28.58 9.11 14.85
N VAL A 667 27.73 9.48 13.90
CA VAL A 667 27.70 10.83 13.32
C VAL A 667 27.30 11.90 14.35
N ASN A 668 26.38 11.57 15.27
CA ASN A 668 25.90 12.52 16.27
C ASN A 668 26.94 12.85 17.36
N GLN A 669 28.05 12.12 17.44
CA GLN A 669 29.18 12.49 18.29
C GLN A 669 29.85 13.79 17.82
N TYR A 670 29.67 14.16 16.56
CA TYR A 670 30.21 15.38 15.97
C TYR A 670 29.16 16.49 15.98
N LYS A 671 29.55 17.70 16.42
CA LYS A 671 28.63 18.82 16.65
C LYS A 671 28.15 19.53 15.38
N ASN A 672 28.89 19.46 14.28
CA ASN A 672 28.66 20.24 13.06
C ASN A 672 28.35 19.33 11.86
N ASN A 673 27.15 18.76 11.84
CA ASN A 673 26.71 17.89 10.75
C ASN A 673 25.95 18.68 9.68
N ASN A 674 26.44 18.64 8.44
CA ASN A 674 25.85 19.29 7.26
C ASN A 674 25.01 18.31 6.41
N PHE A 675 24.65 17.15 6.97
CA PHE A 675 23.87 16.15 6.26
C PHE A 675 22.43 16.61 6.02
N TYR A 676 21.87 16.25 4.86
CA TYR A 676 20.48 16.55 4.52
C TYR A 676 19.53 15.98 5.58
N HIS A 677 19.79 14.74 5.99
CA HIS A 677 19.00 14.07 7.01
C HIS A 677 19.78 12.99 7.76
N ILE A 678 19.52 12.85 9.06
CA ILE A 678 20.05 11.78 9.91
C ILE A 678 18.86 10.98 10.45
N SER A 679 18.71 9.76 9.97
CA SER A 679 17.56 8.92 10.28
C SER A 679 17.67 8.26 11.66
N THR A 680 16.56 8.28 12.38
CA THR A 680 16.36 7.64 13.69
C THR A 680 15.43 6.42 13.60
N GLY A 681 14.96 6.10 12.38
CA GLY A 681 13.93 5.09 12.15
C GLY A 681 14.39 3.63 12.31
N GLY A 682 15.69 3.36 12.25
CA GLY A 682 16.23 2.00 12.32
C GLY A 682 15.54 1.07 11.32
N GLY A 683 14.88 0.02 11.82
CA GLY A 683 14.11 -0.93 11.01
C GLY A 683 12.95 -0.31 10.24
N ALA A 684 12.39 0.82 10.69
CA ALA A 684 11.32 1.49 9.96
C ALA A 684 11.79 2.08 8.63
N SER A 685 13.01 2.63 8.60
CA SER A 685 13.62 3.15 7.37
C SER A 685 13.84 2.01 6.36
N ILE A 686 14.24 0.83 6.85
CA ILE A 686 14.41 -0.38 6.03
C ILE A 686 13.09 -0.81 5.41
N GLU A 687 12.04 -0.93 6.24
CA GLU A 687 10.70 -1.35 5.79
C GLU A 687 10.10 -0.35 4.79
N TYR A 688 10.27 0.96 5.04
CA TYR A 688 9.78 1.99 4.14
C TYR A 688 10.52 1.97 2.80
N ILE A 689 11.84 1.81 2.79
CA ILE A 689 12.60 1.64 1.55
C ILE A 689 12.13 0.38 0.81
N ALA A 690 11.78 -0.69 1.51
CA ALA A 690 11.26 -1.93 0.92
C ALA A 690 9.89 -1.73 0.26
N ASN A 691 8.92 -1.22 1.02
CA ASN A 691 7.50 -1.28 0.68
C ASN A 691 6.89 0.06 0.25
N SER A 692 7.60 1.18 0.44
CA SER A 692 7.14 2.55 0.13
C SER A 692 5.91 3.01 0.92
N ILE A 693 5.53 2.27 1.96
CA ILE A 693 4.34 2.53 2.78
C ILE A 693 4.60 2.07 4.22
N LEU A 694 4.14 2.86 5.20
CA LEU A 694 4.15 2.50 6.62
C LEU A 694 2.82 1.85 7.02
N PHE A 695 2.81 1.07 8.10
CA PHE A 695 1.56 0.42 8.54
C PHE A 695 0.49 1.43 8.97
N CYS A 696 0.89 2.56 9.55
CA CYS A 696 -0.03 3.62 9.93
C CYS A 696 -0.69 4.33 8.74
N GLU A 697 -0.21 4.12 7.51
CA GLU A 697 -0.84 4.62 6.27
C GLU A 697 -1.82 3.60 5.66
N LYS A 698 -1.77 2.33 6.08
CA LYS A 698 -2.61 1.23 5.53
C LYS A 698 -3.96 1.08 6.24
N VAL A 699 -4.13 1.69 7.40
CA VAL A 699 -5.28 1.57 8.33
C VAL A 699 -5.70 2.97 8.71
#